data_AF-K1SP86-F1
#
_entry.id   AF-K1SP86-F1
#
_cell.length_a   1.000
_cell.length_b   1.000
_cell.length_c   1.000
_cell.angle_alpha   90.00
_cell.angle_beta   90.00
_cell.angle_gamma   90.00
#
_symmetry.space_group_name_H-M   'P 1'
#
loop_
_entity.id
_entity.type
_entity.pdbx_description
1 polymer ?
#
loop_
_entity_poly.entity_id
_entity_poly.type
_entity_poly.pdbx_seq_one_letter_code
_entity_poly.pdbx_strand_id
1 'polypeptide(L)'
;MIFSQINIILISRIGECKRVKNKNRKYIVYVLLLILCISIGYAALSTTLNITGVSNINSAKWDIHFENVKVSDTSVTATSPAAIDAAKTTVNYSVRLPKPGDSYTFTVDVVNAGTIDAMISEVINTSLEADTKKYLDYTVNYANGLSVAVKDQLKAGETVKMQVSVKYKTDLNASDLPTEDKPLDLSFRVTYIQADETSNAITSNPIMNSDTKGNYHSSTYMPQVTKISTKNVLSVPDTAIESWDVSVAQDGSIKAYVEDNGAGGYNVTICADGEIYLNPSSKSLFSGFINLTTLDLSNINTKCASDISLLISGCSNLVNLSLPILDTTNLTNMNGAFAGCSSLKSIKLQTLNKKSKLQDMGGLFSSCSALTSIDIKSLDTSKVTNISGIFSGMSSITSIDMSNMNLSSASAIGGLVSGCSSLETLNLSGVNFSNVMGVGGFLDGAGALKTLNMSNTKLPKARNLGGFLYGATNLETLNLSGADFSGVTDINSGFSYSKGLKTLNMSNAKFSSLTSIPILFSGYSSLETVDLSGADFSNTTSIQYFFSSCNNLKTVNMSQMNLSSLTNMQGVFSSCKKLTDVDLSNIVTPKITDLSNLFNQCESLTSVNFKGMDTQTVTDMSNMFYNCTGLVNIDLSPLNTKSVTTMYQMFWNCTSLAKLDLSKFNTSNVKSMASMFQQCSALTSIDVSSFDTSNVTNMDNIFESCRSITSLNLKNFTTKKLTSMWGMFKNCEKLASLNISNFTTANVTSMQEMFAYCNSLGTIDLSKFDTTNVTNMNSMFYNCYKINTKLAIKNNSISSYNYSSMFSSAARETGSKIVLDYISTTSDLVDKMIATAYSSSNISKGSLLAS
;
A
#
# COMPACT_ATOMS: atom_id res chain seq x y z
N MET A 1 -9.19 38.02 32.11
CA MET A 1 -10.08 38.08 33.30
C MET A 1 -11.46 38.73 33.05
N ILE A 2 -11.88 38.94 31.79
CA ILE A 2 -13.23 39.44 31.41
C ILE A 2 -14.13 38.32 30.83
N PHE A 3 -13.60 37.11 30.64
CA PHE A 3 -14.34 35.95 30.10
C PHE A 3 -15.09 35.10 31.13
N SER A 4 -14.97 35.39 32.43
CA SER A 4 -15.59 34.58 33.51
C SER A 4 -16.97 35.08 33.96
N GLN A 5 -17.43 36.26 33.53
CA GLN A 5 -18.71 36.83 33.97
C GLN A 5 -19.85 36.76 32.94
N ILE A 6 -19.58 36.42 31.67
CA ILE A 6 -20.63 36.36 30.63
C ILE A 6 -21.34 34.99 30.62
N ASN A 7 -20.68 33.90 31.05
CA ASN A 7 -21.28 32.56 31.08
C ASN A 7 -22.28 32.33 32.23
N ILE A 8 -22.26 33.14 33.29
CA ILE A 8 -23.15 32.98 34.45
C ILE A 8 -24.51 33.66 34.23
N ILE A 9 -24.62 34.62 33.30
CA ILE A 9 -25.86 35.35 33.03
C ILE A 9 -26.76 34.63 32.00
N LEU A 10 -26.20 33.81 31.10
CA LEU A 10 -26.99 33.05 30.11
C LEU A 10 -27.63 31.76 30.67
N ILE A 11 -27.11 31.21 31.76
CA ILE A 11 -27.64 29.98 32.39
C ILE A 11 -28.80 30.28 33.36
N SER A 12 -28.94 31.52 33.87
CA SER A 12 -30.03 31.87 34.81
C SER A 12 -31.37 32.26 34.16
N ARG A 13 -31.45 32.37 32.81
CA ARG A 13 -32.69 32.74 32.09
C ARG A 13 -33.38 31.62 31.30
N ILE A 14 -32.91 30.38 31.40
CA ILE A 14 -33.55 29.21 30.75
C ILE A 14 -34.50 28.46 31.72
N GLY A 15 -34.56 28.88 33.00
CA GLY A 15 -35.41 28.28 34.03
C GLY A 15 -36.92 28.61 33.96
N GLU A 16 -37.34 29.56 33.13
CA GLU A 16 -38.76 29.97 33.05
C GLU A 16 -39.28 30.06 31.61
N CYS A 17 -39.65 28.91 31.02
CA CYS A 17 -40.70 28.88 30.01
C CYS A 17 -41.29 27.46 29.85
N LYS A 18 -42.30 27.16 30.65
CA LYS A 18 -43.23 26.04 30.43
C LYS A 18 -44.16 26.38 29.25
N ARG A 19 -44.37 25.38 28.38
CA ARG A 19 -45.33 25.26 27.25
C ARG A 19 -44.90 25.81 25.88
N VAL A 20 -44.32 24.92 25.07
CA VAL A 20 -44.52 24.95 23.60
C VAL A 20 -44.82 23.53 23.10
N LYS A 21 -45.89 23.41 22.29
CA LYS A 21 -46.48 22.15 21.80
C LYS A 21 -45.55 21.38 20.86
N ASN A 22 -45.80 20.07 20.80
CA ASN A 22 -45.05 18.95 20.20
C ASN A 22 -44.73 19.03 18.69
N LYS A 23 -44.94 20.16 18.00
CA LYS A 23 -44.72 20.31 16.55
C LYS A 23 -43.38 21.01 16.17
N ASN A 24 -42.68 21.61 17.14
CA ASN A 24 -41.45 22.39 16.89
C ASN A 24 -40.13 21.69 17.29
N ARG A 25 -40.17 20.45 17.79
CA ARG A 25 -38.97 19.69 18.17
C ARG A 25 -38.06 19.37 16.97
N LYS A 26 -38.64 19.15 15.78
CA LYS A 26 -37.86 18.93 14.54
C LYS A 26 -37.09 20.18 14.12
N TYR A 27 -37.70 21.38 14.22
CA TYR A 27 -37.02 22.63 13.87
C TYR A 27 -35.88 22.98 14.84
N ILE A 28 -36.04 22.69 16.14
CA ILE A 28 -34.97 22.89 17.13
C ILE A 28 -33.82 21.89 16.91
N VAL A 29 -34.13 20.64 16.55
CA VAL A 29 -33.11 19.64 16.19
C VAL A 29 -32.43 19.99 14.86
N TYR A 30 -33.16 20.49 13.86
CA TYR A 30 -32.57 20.99 12.61
C TYR A 30 -31.70 22.22 12.82
N VAL A 31 -32.10 23.16 13.68
CA VAL A 31 -31.30 24.34 14.04
C VAL A 31 -30.07 23.95 14.86
N LEU A 32 -30.18 22.96 15.76
CA LEU A 32 -29.03 22.42 16.50
C LEU A 32 -28.09 21.61 15.60
N LEU A 33 -28.60 20.85 14.62
CA LEU A 33 -27.80 20.19 13.57
C LEU A 33 -27.18 21.20 12.61
N LEU A 34 -27.87 22.29 12.27
CA LEU A 34 -27.29 23.39 11.49
C LEU A 34 -26.17 24.07 12.27
N ILE A 35 -26.34 24.32 13.56
CA ILE A 35 -25.32 24.91 14.44
C ILE A 35 -24.14 23.93 14.65
N LEU A 36 -24.39 22.61 14.75
CA LEU A 36 -23.33 21.60 14.82
C LEU A 36 -22.54 21.52 13.49
N CYS A 37 -23.23 21.54 12.35
CA CYS A 37 -22.60 21.57 11.02
C CYS A 37 -21.87 22.90 10.75
N ILE A 38 -22.36 24.03 11.28
CA ILE A 38 -21.67 25.33 11.21
C ILE A 38 -20.43 25.31 12.12
N SER A 39 -20.46 24.63 13.28
CA SER A 39 -19.29 24.48 14.15
C SER A 39 -18.24 23.47 13.63
N ILE A 40 -18.64 22.44 12.88
CA ILE A 40 -17.73 21.49 12.24
C ILE A 40 -17.19 22.06 10.92
N GLY A 41 -17.92 22.96 10.26
CA GLY A 41 -17.44 23.74 9.11
C GLY A 41 -16.50 24.90 9.48
N TYR A 42 -16.54 25.41 10.72
CA TYR A 42 -15.70 26.53 11.18
C TYR A 42 -14.30 26.13 11.66
N ALA A 43 -14.00 24.83 11.77
CA ALA A 43 -12.64 24.34 12.04
C ALA A 43 -11.78 24.21 10.76
N ALA A 44 -12.37 24.43 9.57
CA ALA A 44 -11.72 24.22 8.27
C ALA A 44 -11.58 25.48 7.39
N LEU A 45 -11.92 26.67 7.88
CA LEU A 45 -11.58 27.93 7.20
C LEU A 45 -10.98 28.92 8.19
N SER A 46 -9.65 28.94 8.26
CA SER A 46 -8.90 30.07 8.80
C SER A 46 -9.10 31.27 7.87
N THR A 47 -10.00 32.18 8.22
CA THR A 47 -10.01 33.52 7.60
C THR A 47 -9.24 34.49 8.49
N THR A 48 -8.09 34.88 7.95
CA THR A 48 -7.45 36.19 8.04
C THR A 48 -8.36 37.31 8.55
N LEU A 49 -7.85 38.09 9.51
CA LEU A 49 -8.37 39.41 9.84
C LEU A 49 -8.35 40.29 8.57
N ASN A 50 -9.52 40.72 8.09
CA ASN A 50 -9.61 41.80 7.11
C ASN A 50 -9.50 43.13 7.83
N ILE A 51 -8.34 43.77 7.73
CA ILE A 51 -8.14 45.18 8.04
C ILE A 51 -8.43 45.96 6.75
N THR A 52 -9.53 46.68 6.68
CA THR A 52 -9.75 47.68 5.62
C THR A 52 -9.09 48.99 6.02
N GLY A 53 -7.81 49.11 5.67
CA GLY A 53 -7.10 50.38 5.59
C GLY A 53 -6.39 50.41 4.24
N VAL A 54 -6.73 51.38 3.39
CA VAL A 54 -5.99 51.59 2.13
C VAL A 54 -4.71 52.33 2.49
N SER A 55 -3.62 51.60 2.72
CA SER A 55 -2.27 52.17 2.67
C SER A 55 -1.78 52.07 1.23
N ASN A 56 -1.37 53.19 0.62
CA ASN A 56 -0.55 53.13 -0.58
C ASN A 56 0.74 52.36 -0.22
N ILE A 57 0.83 51.10 -0.66
CA ILE A 57 2.07 50.35 -0.61
C ILE A 57 2.91 50.92 -1.76
N ASN A 58 3.89 51.77 -1.44
CA ASN A 58 5.00 51.98 -2.35
C ASN A 58 5.66 50.60 -2.52
N SER A 59 5.52 49.99 -3.69
CA SER A 59 6.15 48.70 -4.00
C SER A 59 7.65 48.82 -3.72
N ALA A 60 8.19 47.92 -2.89
CA ALA A 60 9.63 47.87 -2.62
C ALA A 60 10.42 47.83 -3.94
N LYS A 61 11.30 48.81 -4.14
CA LYS A 61 12.16 48.93 -5.33
C LYS A 61 13.56 48.44 -4.98
N TRP A 62 14.04 47.41 -5.67
CA TRP A 62 15.43 46.93 -5.58
C TRP A 62 16.27 47.61 -6.66
N ASP A 63 17.32 48.33 -6.28
CA ASP A 63 18.16 49.09 -7.21
C ASP A 63 19.55 49.33 -6.58
N ILE A 64 20.39 48.31 -6.64
CA ILE A 64 21.79 48.37 -6.17
C ILE A 64 22.71 48.28 -7.37
N HIS A 65 23.60 49.25 -7.50
CA HIS A 65 24.48 49.34 -8.65
C HIS A 65 25.76 50.11 -8.33
N PHE A 66 26.78 49.96 -9.16
CA PHE A 66 28.06 50.66 -9.06
C PHE A 66 28.03 51.94 -9.88
N GLU A 67 28.60 53.01 -9.32
CA GLU A 67 28.82 54.29 -9.97
C GLU A 67 30.25 54.80 -9.69
N ASN A 68 30.69 55.80 -10.45
CA ASN A 68 31.91 56.59 -10.19
C ASN A 68 33.18 55.78 -9.87
N VAL A 69 33.60 54.88 -10.78
CA VAL A 69 34.91 54.22 -10.64
C VAL A 69 36.05 55.22 -10.89
N LYS A 70 37.01 55.27 -9.97
CA LYS A 70 38.19 56.14 -10.07
C LYS A 70 39.44 55.37 -9.64
N VAL A 71 40.43 55.30 -10.53
CA VAL A 71 41.73 54.70 -10.21
C VAL A 71 42.46 55.59 -9.20
N SER A 72 43.04 54.99 -8.16
CA SER A 72 43.73 55.68 -7.07
C SER A 72 45.03 54.95 -6.75
N ASP A 73 46.09 55.65 -6.37
CA ASP A 73 47.37 55.12 -5.84
C ASP A 73 47.80 53.73 -6.38
N THR A 74 48.44 53.73 -7.55
CA THR A 74 48.88 52.52 -8.27
C THR A 74 50.38 52.59 -8.54
N SER A 75 51.08 51.46 -8.43
CA SER A 75 52.51 51.38 -8.82
C SER A 75 52.71 51.03 -10.29
N VAL A 76 51.61 50.73 -11.00
CA VAL A 76 51.58 50.30 -12.40
C VAL A 76 50.45 50.99 -13.19
N THR A 77 50.56 50.96 -14.52
CA THR A 77 49.50 51.40 -15.43
C THR A 77 48.67 50.20 -15.92
N ALA A 78 47.35 50.33 -15.93
CA ALA A 78 46.46 49.29 -16.46
C ALA A 78 46.55 49.17 -17.99
N THR A 79 46.44 47.94 -18.50
CA THR A 79 46.24 47.66 -19.93
C THR A 79 44.80 47.92 -20.35
N SER A 80 43.85 47.75 -19.43
CA SER A 80 42.47 48.24 -19.53
C SER A 80 42.06 48.84 -18.18
N PRO A 81 41.81 50.15 -18.08
CA PRO A 81 41.45 50.80 -16.82
C PRO A 81 40.17 50.21 -16.20
N ALA A 82 40.06 50.32 -14.87
CA ALA A 82 38.86 49.90 -14.16
C ALA A 82 37.60 50.61 -14.67
N ALA A 83 36.67 49.81 -15.18
CA ALA A 83 35.42 50.27 -15.78
C ALA A 83 34.25 49.43 -15.27
N ILE A 84 33.13 50.10 -14.99
CA ILE A 84 31.88 49.46 -14.59
C ILE A 84 31.23 48.83 -15.83
N ASP A 85 30.73 47.60 -15.68
CA ASP A 85 30.04 46.88 -16.75
C ASP A 85 28.67 47.50 -17.10
N ALA A 86 28.10 47.08 -18.24
CA ALA A 86 26.81 47.60 -18.70
C ALA A 86 25.66 47.32 -17.73
N ALA A 87 25.78 46.27 -16.90
CA ALA A 87 24.82 45.92 -15.86
C ALA A 87 24.99 46.73 -14.57
N LYS A 88 26.06 47.54 -14.45
CA LYS A 88 26.47 48.26 -13.25
C LYS A 88 26.62 47.39 -11.99
N THR A 89 27.05 46.14 -12.13
CA THR A 89 27.21 45.22 -10.97
C THR A 89 28.63 44.69 -10.82
N THR A 90 29.48 44.93 -11.82
CA THR A 90 30.85 44.43 -11.85
C THR A 90 31.79 45.53 -12.33
N VAL A 91 32.96 45.65 -11.71
CA VAL A 91 34.08 46.43 -12.25
C VAL A 91 35.07 45.47 -12.91
N ASN A 92 35.33 45.66 -14.20
CA ASN A 92 36.31 44.88 -14.95
C ASN A 92 37.55 45.73 -15.24
N TYR A 93 38.72 45.13 -15.13
CA TYR A 93 40.00 45.79 -15.36
C TYR A 93 41.07 44.78 -15.77
N SER A 94 42.08 45.25 -16.50
CA SER A 94 43.21 44.44 -16.93
C SER A 94 44.51 45.15 -16.57
N VAL A 95 45.40 44.48 -15.84
CA VAL A 95 46.63 45.07 -15.29
C VAL A 95 47.83 44.19 -15.54
N ARG A 96 49.00 44.81 -15.74
CA ARG A 96 50.29 44.12 -15.69
C ARG A 96 50.99 44.47 -14.38
N LEU A 97 51.44 43.45 -13.66
CA LEU A 97 52.17 43.57 -12.39
C LEU A 97 53.57 42.95 -12.59
N PRO A 98 54.56 43.70 -13.10
CA PRO A 98 55.83 43.13 -13.53
C PRO A 98 56.76 42.65 -12.40
N LYS A 99 56.60 43.11 -11.15
CA LYS A 99 57.44 42.66 -10.02
C LYS A 99 56.64 42.45 -8.72
N PRO A 100 57.16 41.63 -7.77
CA PRO A 100 56.55 41.48 -6.45
C PRO A 100 56.33 42.82 -5.76
N GLY A 101 55.17 42.99 -5.12
CA GLY A 101 54.77 44.24 -4.48
C GLY A 101 54.09 45.27 -5.40
N ASP A 102 54.07 45.07 -6.73
CA ASP A 102 53.30 45.93 -7.61
C ASP A 102 51.80 45.85 -7.29
N SER A 103 51.11 46.99 -7.36
CA SER A 103 49.71 47.11 -6.98
C SER A 103 48.90 48.00 -7.90
N TYR A 104 47.63 47.65 -8.04
CA TYR A 104 46.62 48.44 -8.72
C TYR A 104 45.41 48.61 -7.82
N THR A 105 45.03 49.85 -7.59
CA THR A 105 43.98 50.24 -6.65
C THR A 105 42.99 51.16 -7.35
N PHE A 106 41.71 51.01 -7.05
CA PHE A 106 40.67 51.92 -7.50
C PHE A 106 39.59 52.03 -6.43
N THR A 107 38.82 53.12 -6.50
CA THR A 107 37.60 53.29 -5.72
C THR A 107 36.38 53.17 -6.61
N VAL A 108 35.30 52.60 -6.09
CA VAL A 108 33.98 52.53 -6.75
C VAL A 108 32.91 52.89 -5.73
N ASP A 109 31.92 53.67 -6.16
CA ASP A 109 30.74 53.96 -5.34
C ASP A 109 29.72 52.84 -5.55
N VAL A 110 29.22 52.26 -4.45
CA VAL A 110 28.10 51.32 -4.44
C VAL A 110 26.86 52.08 -3.97
N VAL A 111 25.88 52.21 -4.85
CA VAL A 111 24.66 52.98 -4.64
C VAL A 111 23.49 52.04 -4.41
N ASN A 112 22.75 52.21 -3.32
CA ASN A 112 21.42 51.63 -3.15
C ASN A 112 20.36 52.71 -3.42
N ALA A 113 19.95 52.85 -4.68
CA ALA A 113 18.87 53.74 -5.11
C ALA A 113 17.47 53.10 -4.94
N GLY A 114 17.40 51.96 -4.24
CA GLY A 114 16.18 51.25 -3.90
C GLY A 114 15.47 51.86 -2.69
N THR A 115 14.30 51.30 -2.36
CA THR A 115 13.49 51.72 -1.20
C THR A 115 13.59 50.74 -0.03
N ILE A 116 14.50 49.76 -0.09
CA ILE A 116 14.73 48.74 0.94
C ILE A 116 16.22 48.58 1.23
N ASP A 117 16.53 48.27 2.49
CA ASP A 117 17.89 48.01 2.94
C ASP A 117 18.41 46.71 2.30
N ALA A 118 19.70 46.70 2.00
CA ALA A 118 20.38 45.58 1.38
C ALA A 118 21.52 45.07 2.26
N MET A 119 21.89 43.81 2.07
CA MET A 119 22.95 43.16 2.82
C MET A 119 23.86 42.40 1.87
N ILE A 120 25.19 42.51 2.07
CA ILE A 120 26.17 41.79 1.26
C ILE A 120 26.02 40.28 1.49
N SER A 121 25.76 39.51 0.43
CA SER A 121 25.74 38.04 0.47
C SER A 121 27.05 37.39 0.04
N GLU A 122 27.82 38.06 -0.82
CA GLU A 122 29.08 37.55 -1.36
C GLU A 122 29.95 38.69 -1.88
N VAL A 123 31.28 38.56 -1.72
CA VAL A 123 32.27 39.47 -2.30
C VAL A 123 33.21 38.65 -3.19
N ILE A 124 33.19 38.94 -4.49
CA ILE A 124 34.01 38.27 -5.51
C ILE A 124 35.09 39.25 -5.96
N ASN A 125 36.33 39.02 -5.51
CA ASN A 125 37.47 39.90 -5.79
C ASN A 125 38.13 39.66 -7.17
N THR A 126 37.93 38.47 -7.74
CA THR A 126 38.45 38.08 -9.05
C THR A 126 37.76 36.80 -9.54
N SER A 127 37.67 36.63 -10.86
CA SER A 127 37.26 35.40 -11.55
C SER A 127 38.44 34.52 -12.00
N LEU A 128 39.67 34.85 -11.61
CA LEU A 128 40.86 34.05 -11.94
C LEU A 128 40.85 32.66 -11.29
N GLU A 129 41.43 31.68 -11.99
CA GLU A 129 41.67 30.32 -11.49
C GLU A 129 42.68 30.30 -10.33
N ALA A 130 42.61 29.24 -9.50
CA ALA A 130 43.37 29.12 -8.26
C ALA A 130 44.90 29.25 -8.43
N ASP A 131 45.43 28.76 -9.56
CA ASP A 131 46.86 28.75 -9.85
C ASP A 131 47.47 30.13 -10.09
N THR A 132 46.68 31.10 -10.56
CA THR A 132 47.12 32.50 -10.73
C THR A 132 46.77 33.33 -9.49
N LYS A 133 45.64 33.02 -8.84
CA LYS A 133 45.16 33.73 -7.65
C LYS A 133 46.11 33.63 -6.45
N LYS A 134 46.90 32.55 -6.36
CA LYS A 134 47.81 32.31 -5.21
C LYS A 134 48.92 33.35 -5.03
N TYR A 135 49.29 34.08 -6.09
CA TYR A 135 50.34 35.11 -6.09
C TYR A 135 49.84 36.51 -5.72
N LEU A 136 48.53 36.67 -5.52
CA LEU A 136 47.88 37.97 -5.39
C LEU A 136 47.26 38.13 -4.00
N ASP A 137 47.42 39.31 -3.42
CA ASP A 137 46.64 39.80 -2.29
C ASP A 137 45.54 40.72 -2.81
N TYR A 138 44.31 40.48 -2.36
CA TYR A 138 43.15 41.30 -2.67
C TYR A 138 42.61 41.90 -1.38
N THR A 139 42.46 43.21 -1.36
CA THR A 139 41.83 43.92 -0.25
C THR A 139 40.69 44.77 -0.77
N VAL A 140 39.57 44.75 -0.03
CA VAL A 140 38.41 45.59 -0.31
C VAL A 140 38.01 46.24 1.00
N ASN A 141 38.18 47.55 1.07
CA ASN A 141 37.91 48.34 2.27
C ASN A 141 36.92 49.46 1.95
N TYR A 142 36.11 49.84 2.92
CA TYR A 142 35.33 51.07 2.86
C TYR A 142 36.23 52.30 2.96
N ALA A 143 35.72 53.47 2.59
CA ALA A 143 36.47 54.74 2.66
C ALA A 143 36.96 55.11 4.08
N ASN A 144 36.40 54.50 5.13
CA ASN A 144 36.85 54.66 6.51
C ASN A 144 37.99 53.69 6.92
N GLY A 145 38.47 52.84 5.99
CA GLY A 145 39.57 51.90 6.20
C GLY A 145 39.15 50.52 6.73
N LEU A 146 37.86 50.28 7.03
CA LEU A 146 37.38 48.96 7.46
C LEU A 146 37.22 48.00 6.28
N SER A 147 37.54 46.72 6.48
CA SER A 147 37.34 45.69 5.45
C SER A 147 35.87 45.37 5.21
N VAL A 148 35.50 45.19 3.95
CA VAL A 148 34.15 44.81 3.52
C VAL A 148 33.90 43.34 3.84
N ALA A 149 32.82 43.03 4.54
CA ALA A 149 32.45 41.69 4.96
C ALA A 149 31.05 41.27 4.48
N VAL A 150 30.84 39.96 4.36
CA VAL A 150 29.50 39.39 4.17
C VAL A 150 28.64 39.76 5.38
N LYS A 151 27.40 40.19 5.13
CA LYS A 151 26.42 40.76 6.06
C LYS A 151 26.53 42.25 6.37
N ASP A 152 27.51 42.97 5.82
CA ASP A 152 27.49 44.43 5.92
C ASP A 152 26.25 44.99 5.22
N GLN A 153 25.60 45.96 5.85
CA GLN A 153 24.35 46.55 5.38
C GLN A 153 24.61 47.81 4.56
N LEU A 154 23.78 47.98 3.53
CA LEU A 154 23.70 49.19 2.71
C LEU A 154 22.27 49.70 2.77
N LYS A 155 22.05 50.81 3.47
CA LYS A 155 20.71 51.34 3.72
C LYS A 155 20.06 51.87 2.45
N ALA A 156 18.73 51.86 2.41
CA ALA A 156 17.96 52.46 1.33
C ALA A 156 18.36 53.93 1.12
N GLY A 157 18.74 54.30 -0.10
CA GLY A 157 19.21 55.64 -0.45
C GLY A 157 20.68 55.93 -0.11
N GLU A 158 21.42 54.96 0.43
CA GLU A 158 22.83 55.13 0.81
C GLU A 158 23.78 54.86 -0.37
N THR A 159 24.87 55.63 -0.43
CA THR A 159 26.01 55.38 -1.30
C THR A 159 27.25 55.17 -0.45
N VAL A 160 27.89 54.00 -0.57
CA VAL A 160 29.14 53.69 0.11
C VAL A 160 30.29 53.60 -0.88
N LYS A 161 31.45 54.14 -0.51
CA LYS A 161 32.64 54.09 -1.35
C LYS A 161 33.53 52.93 -0.91
N MET A 162 33.82 52.03 -1.84
CA MET A 162 34.74 50.91 -1.63
C MET A 162 36.05 51.19 -2.37
N GLN A 163 37.18 50.88 -1.73
CA GLN A 163 38.50 50.85 -2.31
C GLN A 163 38.91 49.39 -2.51
N VAL A 164 39.17 49.02 -3.76
CA VAL A 164 39.62 47.69 -4.16
C VAL A 164 41.10 47.81 -4.53
N SER A 165 41.95 46.98 -3.91
CA SER A 165 43.37 46.89 -4.22
C SER A 165 43.76 45.45 -4.50
N VAL A 166 44.44 45.26 -5.63
CA VAL A 166 45.12 44.01 -5.97
C VAL A 166 46.62 44.24 -5.97
N LYS A 167 47.38 43.33 -5.37
CA LYS A 167 48.84 43.45 -5.21
C LYS A 167 49.52 42.10 -5.39
N TYR A 168 50.65 42.04 -6.07
CA TYR A 168 51.51 40.85 -5.96
C TYR A 168 52.12 40.76 -4.57
N LYS A 169 51.98 39.61 -3.93
CA LYS A 169 52.45 39.40 -2.56
C LYS A 169 53.93 39.77 -2.43
N THR A 170 54.26 40.45 -1.35
CA THR A 170 55.61 41.04 -1.14
C THR A 170 56.67 40.01 -0.74
N ASP A 171 56.26 38.81 -0.34
CA ASP A 171 57.12 37.70 0.07
C ASP A 171 57.55 36.80 -1.11
N LEU A 172 57.13 37.11 -2.34
CA LEU A 172 57.51 36.38 -3.57
C LEU A 172 58.88 36.83 -4.11
N ASN A 173 59.65 35.89 -4.68
CA ASN A 173 60.83 36.18 -5.47
C ASN A 173 60.47 36.38 -6.96
N ALA A 174 61.33 37.07 -7.72
CA ALA A 174 61.10 37.29 -9.16
C ALA A 174 60.99 35.98 -9.97
N SER A 175 61.58 34.88 -9.50
CA SER A 175 61.47 33.53 -10.09
C SER A 175 60.14 32.83 -9.82
N ASP A 176 59.36 33.31 -8.83
CA ASP A 176 58.09 32.71 -8.43
C ASP A 176 56.93 33.24 -9.28
N LEU A 177 57.16 34.30 -10.07
CA LEU A 177 56.19 34.88 -10.99
C LEU A 177 56.08 34.07 -12.30
N PRO A 178 54.90 34.08 -12.96
CA PRO A 178 54.74 33.45 -14.28
C PRO A 178 55.77 33.96 -15.29
N THR A 179 56.35 33.06 -16.09
CA THR A 179 57.43 33.37 -17.06
C THR A 179 56.99 34.22 -18.25
N GLU A 180 55.68 34.40 -18.47
CA GLU A 180 55.12 35.27 -19.49
C GLU A 180 54.49 36.52 -18.84
N ASP A 181 54.98 37.71 -19.18
CA ASP A 181 54.40 39.01 -18.79
C ASP A 181 53.08 39.27 -19.56
N LYS A 182 52.03 38.55 -19.15
CA LYS A 182 50.66 38.67 -19.68
C LYS A 182 49.81 39.54 -18.76
N PRO A 183 48.91 40.38 -19.30
CA PRO A 183 47.92 41.09 -18.50
C PRO A 183 47.02 40.13 -17.72
N LEU A 184 46.68 40.51 -16.48
CA LEU A 184 45.69 39.82 -15.65
C LEU A 184 44.33 40.46 -15.84
N ASP A 185 43.39 39.72 -16.42
CA ASP A 185 41.99 40.15 -16.55
C ASP A 185 41.24 39.86 -15.26
N LEU A 186 40.80 40.92 -14.59
CA LEU A 186 40.25 40.90 -13.24
C LEU A 186 38.83 41.47 -13.23
N SER A 187 38.03 40.96 -12.30
CA SER A 187 36.66 41.41 -12.07
C SER A 187 36.38 41.55 -10.57
N PHE A 188 35.73 42.64 -10.19
CA PHE A 188 35.25 42.86 -8.83
C PHE A 188 33.73 42.93 -8.84
N ARG A 189 33.07 42.07 -8.06
CA ARG A 189 31.62 41.98 -7.95
C ARG A 189 31.20 41.77 -6.50
N VAL A 190 30.10 42.41 -6.10
CA VAL A 190 29.45 42.18 -4.80
C VAL A 190 28.01 41.78 -5.05
N THR A 191 27.52 40.76 -4.36
CA THR A 191 26.11 40.33 -4.43
C THR A 191 25.38 40.73 -3.16
N TYR A 192 24.08 41.02 -3.32
CA TYR A 192 23.24 41.56 -2.25
C TYR A 192 21.92 40.81 -2.15
N ILE A 193 21.40 40.71 -0.93
CA ILE A 193 20.06 40.21 -0.62
C ILE A 193 19.31 41.24 0.25
N GLN A 194 17.98 41.17 0.27
CA GLN A 194 17.17 42.06 1.12
C GLN A 194 17.56 41.90 2.59
N ALA A 195 17.84 43.03 3.26
CA ALA A 195 18.01 43.03 4.70
C ALA A 195 16.62 42.85 5.33
N ASP A 196 16.33 41.65 5.83
CA ASP A 196 15.09 41.35 6.51
C ASP A 196 15.26 41.71 8.00
N GLU A 197 14.24 42.29 8.65
CA GLU A 197 14.29 42.61 10.09
C GLU A 197 14.56 41.36 10.96
N THR A 198 14.44 40.15 10.38
CA THR A 198 14.73 38.87 11.02
C THR A 198 16.18 38.39 10.90
N SER A 199 17.04 39.02 10.08
CA SER A 199 18.48 38.73 10.04
C SER A 199 19.29 39.51 11.09
N ASN A 200 18.67 40.48 11.78
CA ASN A 200 19.28 41.30 12.83
C ASN A 200 19.31 40.65 14.24
N ALA A 201 19.16 39.33 14.37
CA ALA A 201 19.16 38.67 15.69
C ALA A 201 20.27 37.61 15.89
N ILE A 202 21.38 37.67 15.16
CA ILE A 202 22.48 36.69 15.33
C ILE A 202 23.78 37.31 15.86
N THR A 203 23.93 38.64 15.91
CA THR A 203 25.13 39.26 16.48
C THR A 203 25.04 39.58 17.98
N SER A 204 23.92 39.29 18.64
CA SER A 204 23.76 39.45 20.10
C SER A 204 23.45 38.16 20.86
N ASN A 205 23.15 37.05 20.15
CA ASN A 205 22.77 35.81 20.80
C ASN A 205 23.97 34.85 20.89
N PRO A 206 24.23 34.24 22.05
CA PRO A 206 25.36 33.35 22.25
C PRO A 206 25.27 32.11 21.34
N ILE A 207 26.26 31.86 20.50
CA ILE A 207 26.35 30.66 19.63
C ILE A 207 27.37 29.67 20.22
N MET A 208 26.92 28.45 20.52
CA MET A 208 27.74 27.39 21.07
C MET A 208 28.60 26.75 19.99
N ASN A 209 29.88 26.55 20.32
CA ASN A 209 30.81 25.84 19.47
C ASN A 209 30.53 24.33 19.51
N SER A 210 30.61 23.69 18.35
CA SER A 210 30.47 22.24 18.19
C SER A 210 31.79 21.48 18.15
N ASP A 211 32.91 22.20 18.03
CA ASP A 211 34.23 21.62 18.24
C ASP A 211 34.32 21.14 19.69
N THR A 212 34.70 19.88 19.88
CA THR A 212 34.94 19.17 21.16
C THR A 212 36.06 19.77 22.01
N LYS A 213 36.39 21.05 21.82
CA LYS A 213 37.38 21.82 22.57
C LYS A 213 36.90 22.26 23.96
N GLY A 214 35.63 22.03 24.32
CA GLY A 214 35.22 22.09 25.72
C GLY A 214 35.85 20.92 26.48
N ASN A 215 36.66 21.18 27.52
CA ASN A 215 37.40 20.08 28.18
C ASN A 215 36.48 19.03 28.82
N TYR A 216 35.16 19.24 28.94
CA TYR A 216 34.24 18.20 29.38
C TYR A 216 34.12 17.00 28.41
N HIS A 217 34.55 17.12 27.15
CA HIS A 217 34.76 16.00 26.22
C HIS A 217 36.12 15.30 26.37
N SER A 218 36.98 15.77 27.27
CA SER A 218 38.27 15.14 27.51
C SER A 218 38.10 13.73 28.10
N SER A 219 39.13 12.90 27.94
CA SER A 219 39.23 11.59 28.58
C SER A 219 39.14 11.65 30.11
N THR A 220 39.40 12.82 30.71
CA THR A 220 39.29 13.05 32.16
C THR A 220 37.83 13.06 32.62
N TYR A 221 36.99 13.88 31.98
CA TYR A 221 35.62 14.12 32.47
C TYR A 221 34.59 13.23 31.78
N MET A 222 34.65 13.11 30.44
CA MET A 222 33.59 12.49 29.63
C MET A 222 33.14 11.09 30.12
N PRO A 223 34.04 10.17 30.52
CA PRO A 223 33.62 8.86 31.04
C PRO A 223 32.87 8.91 32.36
N GLN A 224 32.95 10.01 33.12
CA GLN A 224 32.39 10.16 34.47
C GLN A 224 31.27 11.20 34.56
N VAL A 225 30.93 11.91 33.46
CA VAL A 225 29.81 12.84 33.45
C VAL A 225 28.48 12.08 33.57
N THR A 226 27.69 12.44 34.57
CA THR A 226 26.40 11.83 34.90
C THR A 226 25.20 12.73 34.61
N LYS A 227 25.43 14.04 34.51
CA LYS A 227 24.42 15.05 34.18
C LYS A 227 25.01 16.17 33.33
N ILE A 228 24.26 16.60 32.32
CA ILE A 228 24.51 17.82 31.56
C ILE A 228 23.25 18.67 31.61
N SER A 229 23.38 19.96 31.91
CA SER A 229 22.24 20.89 31.95
C SER A 229 22.56 22.24 31.35
N THR A 230 21.54 22.92 30.84
CA THR A 230 21.64 24.25 30.26
C THR A 230 20.93 25.29 31.14
N LYS A 231 21.50 26.49 31.27
CA LYS A 231 20.94 27.60 32.08
C LYS A 231 20.90 28.90 31.27
N ASN A 232 19.82 29.65 31.46
CA ASN A 232 19.60 30.98 30.87
C ASN A 232 20.10 32.12 31.79
N VAL A 233 21.20 31.87 32.50
CA VAL A 233 21.89 32.87 33.34
C VAL A 233 23.37 32.56 33.27
N LEU A 234 24.20 33.49 32.77
CA LEU A 234 25.64 33.33 32.69
C LEU A 234 26.28 33.46 34.09
N SER A 235 26.41 32.34 34.79
CA SER A 235 27.01 32.30 36.13
C SER A 235 27.80 31.01 36.34
N VAL A 236 29.10 31.16 36.60
CA VAL A 236 29.99 30.07 37.02
C VAL A 236 30.17 30.16 38.53
N PRO A 237 29.81 29.14 39.31
CA PRO A 237 29.96 29.16 40.76
C PRO A 237 31.41 28.94 41.18
N ASP A 238 31.79 29.46 42.36
CA ASP A 238 33.12 29.23 42.94
C ASP A 238 33.41 27.75 43.25
N THR A 239 32.36 26.92 43.30
CA THR A 239 32.44 25.46 43.48
C THR A 239 32.82 24.70 42.21
N ALA A 240 32.89 25.38 41.06
CA ALA A 240 33.31 24.75 39.81
C ALA A 240 34.79 24.32 39.88
N ILE A 241 35.07 23.07 39.51
CA ILE A 241 36.44 22.53 39.44
C ILE A 241 37.19 23.21 38.29
N GLU A 242 36.50 23.38 37.17
CA GLU A 242 37.05 23.94 35.95
C GLU A 242 35.91 24.57 35.12
N SER A 243 36.22 25.60 34.34
CA SER A 243 35.28 26.24 33.43
C SER A 243 35.95 26.61 32.11
N TRP A 244 35.14 26.63 31.05
CA TRP A 244 35.59 26.82 29.67
C TRP A 244 34.65 27.75 28.94
N ASP A 245 35.22 28.56 28.07
CA ASP A 245 34.46 29.28 27.07
C ASP A 245 34.12 28.34 25.91
N VAL A 246 32.82 28.11 25.73
CA VAL A 246 32.28 27.23 24.69
C VAL A 246 31.52 28.01 23.63
N SER A 247 31.67 29.33 23.59
CA SER A 247 31.16 30.18 22.51
C SER A 247 32.00 30.03 21.24
N VAL A 248 31.37 30.17 20.07
CA VAL A 248 32.10 30.22 18.78
C VAL A 248 33.06 31.41 18.74
N ALA A 249 32.67 32.54 19.32
CA ALA A 249 33.46 33.77 19.34
C ALA A 249 34.65 33.72 20.31
N GLN A 250 34.65 32.78 21.26
CA GLN A 250 35.64 32.70 22.35
C GLN A 250 35.71 34.01 23.14
N ASP A 251 34.55 34.61 23.43
CA ASP A 251 34.38 35.89 24.13
C ASP A 251 33.75 35.77 25.53
N GLY A 252 33.50 34.54 25.99
CA GLY A 252 32.89 34.22 27.28
C GLY A 252 31.36 34.29 27.31
N SER A 253 30.70 34.52 26.17
CA SER A 253 29.24 34.61 26.06
C SER A 253 28.51 33.31 26.38
N ILE A 254 29.20 32.16 26.27
CA ILE A 254 28.74 30.87 26.76
C ILE A 254 29.86 30.22 27.55
N LYS A 255 29.57 29.86 28.79
CA LYS A 255 30.52 29.12 29.64
C LYS A 255 29.97 27.73 29.97
N ALA A 256 30.83 26.73 29.86
CA ALA A 256 30.60 25.42 30.45
C ALA A 256 31.46 25.29 31.71
N TYR A 257 30.94 24.62 32.74
CA TYR A 257 31.73 24.30 33.92
C TYR A 257 31.37 22.91 34.46
N VAL A 258 32.31 22.33 35.19
CA VAL A 258 32.18 21.00 35.79
C VAL A 258 32.23 21.07 37.31
N GLU A 259 31.35 20.32 37.95
CA GLU A 259 31.27 20.17 39.40
C GLU A 259 31.30 18.68 39.77
N ASP A 260 31.92 18.35 40.91
CA ASP A 260 31.82 17.01 41.49
C ASP A 260 30.37 16.78 41.94
N ASN A 261 29.80 15.64 41.59
CA ASN A 261 28.43 15.30 41.98
C ASN A 261 28.33 14.69 43.39
N GLY A 262 29.44 14.52 44.10
CA GLY A 262 29.54 13.92 45.44
C GLY A 262 29.40 12.39 45.45
N ALA A 263 29.34 11.76 44.27
CA ALA A 263 29.08 10.33 44.08
C ALA A 263 30.09 9.68 43.11
N GLY A 264 31.28 10.28 42.95
CA GLY A 264 32.33 9.75 42.09
C GLY A 264 32.13 10.01 40.60
N GLY A 265 31.35 11.03 40.24
CA GLY A 265 31.18 11.50 38.86
C GLY A 265 31.02 13.02 38.79
N TYR A 266 30.68 13.50 37.60
CA TYR A 266 30.62 14.93 37.33
C TYR A 266 29.26 15.40 36.82
N ASN A 267 28.93 16.64 37.15
CA ASN A 267 27.84 17.41 36.55
C ASN A 267 28.45 18.52 35.69
N VAL A 268 27.99 18.64 34.44
CA VAL A 268 28.36 19.73 33.54
C VAL A 268 27.18 20.68 33.40
N THR A 269 27.44 21.98 33.56
CA THR A 269 26.45 23.02 33.28
C THR A 269 26.96 23.94 32.19
N ILE A 270 26.13 24.20 31.19
CA ILE A 270 26.38 25.17 30.11
C ILE A 270 25.44 26.35 30.34
N CYS A 271 26.00 27.56 30.40
CA CYS A 271 25.28 28.75 30.81
C CYS A 271 25.59 29.94 29.91
N ALA A 272 24.56 30.75 29.66
CA ALA A 272 24.63 31.98 28.88
C ALA A 272 23.53 32.95 29.35
N ASP A 273 23.69 34.24 29.06
CA ASP A 273 22.64 35.24 29.23
C ASP A 273 21.73 35.22 28.00
N GLY A 274 20.67 34.42 28.05
CA GLY A 274 19.78 34.15 26.93
C GLY A 274 19.69 32.67 26.54
N GLU A 275 18.99 32.42 25.45
CA GLU A 275 18.98 31.11 24.79
C GLU A 275 20.36 30.81 24.18
N ILE A 276 20.77 29.55 24.25
CA ILE A 276 22.03 29.07 23.69
C ILE A 276 21.78 28.56 22.27
N TYR A 277 22.30 29.26 21.26
CA TYR A 277 22.10 28.87 19.87
C TYR A 277 23.13 27.83 19.45
N LEU A 278 22.67 26.74 18.84
CA LEU A 278 23.57 25.77 18.21
C LEU A 278 24.20 26.37 16.94
N ASN A 279 25.50 26.16 16.73
CA ASN A 279 26.12 26.52 15.45
C ASN A 279 25.59 25.64 14.30
N PRO A 280 25.86 26.00 13.02
CA PRO A 280 25.37 25.22 11.88
C PRO A 280 25.76 23.74 11.86
N SER A 281 26.91 23.36 12.45
CA SER A 281 27.48 22.01 12.42
C SER A 281 27.55 21.38 13.82
N SER A 282 26.43 21.33 14.53
CA SER A 282 26.30 20.77 15.89
C SER A 282 26.18 19.24 15.93
N LYS A 283 26.88 18.56 15.03
CA LYS A 283 26.99 17.11 14.97
C LYS A 283 27.69 16.56 16.22
N SER A 284 27.16 15.47 16.77
CA SER A 284 27.76 14.73 17.90
C SER A 284 27.99 15.53 19.19
N LEU A 285 27.35 16.69 19.36
CA LEU A 285 27.66 17.64 20.44
C LEU A 285 27.60 17.04 21.86
N PHE A 286 26.71 16.10 22.09
CA PHE A 286 26.52 15.41 23.36
C PHE A 286 26.62 13.88 23.18
N SER A 287 27.39 13.44 22.19
CA SER A 287 27.53 12.03 21.84
C SER A 287 28.52 11.29 22.76
N GLY A 288 28.27 10.01 23.01
CA GLY A 288 29.20 9.08 23.64
C GLY A 288 29.31 9.17 25.16
N PHE A 289 28.54 10.02 25.84
CA PHE A 289 28.53 10.06 27.31
C PHE A 289 27.79 8.86 27.89
N ILE A 290 28.48 7.72 27.99
CA ILE A 290 27.90 6.42 28.38
C ILE A 290 27.26 6.44 29.78
N ASN A 291 27.80 7.25 30.70
CA ASN A 291 27.33 7.36 32.10
C ASN A 291 26.33 8.50 32.33
N LEU A 292 25.97 9.25 31.28
CA LEU A 292 24.99 10.34 31.36
C LEU A 292 23.61 9.78 31.67
N THR A 293 23.02 10.17 32.79
CA THR A 293 21.67 9.77 33.20
C THR A 293 20.62 10.86 32.95
N THR A 294 21.05 12.12 32.93
CA THR A 294 20.19 13.30 32.79
C THR A 294 20.80 14.29 31.81
N LEU A 295 20.02 14.69 30.80
CA LEU A 295 20.38 15.71 29.82
C LEU A 295 19.25 16.74 29.72
N ASP A 296 19.53 17.98 30.06
CA ASP A 296 18.59 19.09 29.97
C ASP A 296 19.04 20.12 28.93
N LEU A 297 18.42 20.05 27.76
CA LEU A 297 18.63 20.96 26.62
C LEU A 297 17.53 22.00 26.49
N SER A 298 16.75 22.26 27.56
CA SER A 298 15.61 23.18 27.49
C SER A 298 15.98 24.62 27.11
N ASN A 299 17.21 25.07 27.38
CA ASN A 299 17.70 26.40 26.97
C ASN A 299 18.46 26.41 25.63
N ILE A 300 18.40 25.33 24.85
CA ILE A 300 19.02 25.26 23.51
C ILE A 300 18.05 25.75 22.44
N ASN A 301 18.57 26.54 21.48
CA ASN A 301 17.85 26.95 20.28
C ASN A 301 18.51 26.37 19.02
N THR A 302 17.74 25.69 18.16
CA THR A 302 18.24 25.02 16.94
C THR A 302 18.11 25.86 15.67
N LYS A 303 17.67 27.12 15.74
CA LYS A 303 17.42 27.99 14.57
C LYS A 303 18.63 28.14 13.65
N CYS A 304 19.83 28.18 14.22
CA CYS A 304 21.08 28.30 13.48
C CYS A 304 21.67 26.96 13.05
N ALA A 305 21.18 25.83 13.58
CA ALA A 305 21.70 24.51 13.28
C ALA A 305 21.19 24.02 11.90
N SER A 306 22.14 23.55 11.08
CA SER A 306 21.83 22.80 9.86
C SER A 306 22.01 21.30 10.04
N ASP A 307 22.93 20.89 10.89
CA ASP A 307 23.24 19.50 11.19
C ASP A 307 23.28 19.26 12.70
N ILE A 308 22.40 18.38 13.20
CA ILE A 308 22.42 17.85 14.57
C ILE A 308 22.54 16.32 14.57
N SER A 309 23.09 15.74 13.51
CA SER A 309 23.30 14.31 13.43
C SER A 309 24.10 13.82 14.63
N LEU A 310 23.74 12.64 15.13
CA LEU A 310 24.36 12.01 16.30
C LEU A 310 24.36 12.86 17.58
N LEU A 311 23.48 13.89 17.69
CA LEU A 311 23.46 14.88 18.78
C LEU A 311 23.73 14.27 20.16
N ILE A 312 23.00 13.22 20.54
CA ILE A 312 23.15 12.51 21.83
C ILE A 312 23.43 11.01 21.62
N SER A 313 24.02 10.66 20.47
CA SER A 313 24.22 9.26 20.09
C SER A 313 25.08 8.52 21.11
N GLY A 314 24.71 7.29 21.48
CA GLY A 314 25.49 6.43 22.37
C GLY A 314 25.43 6.79 23.85
N CYS A 315 24.56 7.71 24.27
CA CYS A 315 24.26 7.98 25.69
C CYS A 315 23.40 6.85 26.29
N SER A 316 24.00 5.65 26.42
CA SER A 316 23.29 4.41 26.75
C SER A 316 22.58 4.40 28.10
N ASN A 317 23.07 5.14 29.09
CA ASN A 317 22.46 5.23 30.43
C ASN A 317 21.50 6.43 30.58
N LEU A 318 21.19 7.15 29.51
CA LEU A 318 20.32 8.33 29.57
C LEU A 318 18.87 7.95 29.85
N VAL A 319 18.33 8.45 30.96
CA VAL A 319 16.96 8.20 31.39
C VAL A 319 16.11 9.45 31.31
N ASN A 320 16.65 10.60 31.74
CA ASN A 320 15.93 11.87 31.81
C ASN A 320 16.42 12.80 30.69
N LEU A 321 15.58 13.05 29.70
CA LEU A 321 15.88 13.94 28.59
C LEU A 321 14.84 15.06 28.51
N SER A 322 15.31 16.31 28.60
CA SER A 322 14.50 17.49 28.28
C SER A 322 14.99 18.07 26.96
N LEU A 323 14.11 18.12 25.95
CA LEU A 323 14.40 18.67 24.62
C LEU A 323 13.79 20.06 24.45
N PRO A 324 14.44 20.95 23.69
CA PRO A 324 13.83 22.21 23.29
C PRO A 324 12.75 21.97 22.23
N ILE A 325 11.95 23.00 21.95
CA ILE A 325 11.14 23.01 20.73
C ILE A 325 12.09 23.23 19.55
N LEU A 326 12.14 22.27 18.62
CA LEU A 326 13.05 22.30 17.49
C LEU A 326 12.60 23.33 16.44
N ASP A 327 13.44 24.31 16.16
CA ASP A 327 13.36 25.10 14.94
C ASP A 327 14.02 24.33 13.79
N THR A 328 13.21 23.85 12.86
CA THR A 328 13.66 23.05 11.69
C THR A 328 13.82 23.89 10.41
N THR A 329 13.84 25.22 10.50
CA THR A 329 13.93 26.12 9.34
C THR A 329 15.22 25.93 8.56
N ASN A 330 16.32 25.68 9.26
CA ASN A 330 17.64 25.48 8.67
C ASN A 330 18.15 24.05 8.80
N LEU A 331 17.50 23.24 9.64
CA LEU A 331 17.89 21.86 9.90
C LEU A 331 17.69 20.98 8.67
N THR A 332 18.77 20.40 8.15
CA THR A 332 18.76 19.46 7.02
C THR A 332 19.07 18.03 7.45
N ASN A 333 19.81 17.85 8.55
CA ASN A 333 20.29 16.55 8.99
C ASN A 333 20.03 16.29 10.49
N MET A 334 19.29 15.23 10.78
CA MET A 334 19.05 14.68 12.12
C MET A 334 19.45 13.20 12.21
N ASN A 335 20.26 12.71 11.27
CA ASN A 335 20.63 11.30 11.20
C ASN A 335 21.22 10.82 12.53
N GLY A 336 20.64 9.77 13.10
CA GLY A 336 21.10 9.16 14.35
C GLY A 336 21.11 10.09 15.56
N ALA A 337 20.38 11.21 15.57
CA ALA A 337 20.47 12.21 16.65
C ALA A 337 20.24 11.62 18.06
N PHE A 338 19.43 10.56 18.16
CA PHE A 338 19.14 9.86 19.43
C PHE A 338 19.67 8.43 19.46
N ALA A 339 20.44 7.98 18.46
CA ALA A 339 20.80 6.58 18.29
C ALA A 339 21.54 6.01 19.51
N GLY A 340 21.23 4.80 19.94
CA GLY A 340 21.92 4.12 21.05
C GLY A 340 21.59 4.67 22.45
N CYS A 341 20.57 5.52 22.60
CA CYS A 341 20.02 5.91 23.91
C CYS A 341 19.19 4.77 24.51
N SER A 342 19.84 3.64 24.82
CA SER A 342 19.18 2.37 25.14
C SER A 342 18.40 2.35 26.46
N SER A 343 18.60 3.32 27.35
CA SER A 343 17.84 3.46 28.61
C SER A 343 16.67 4.44 28.54
N LEU A 344 16.52 5.18 27.43
CA LEU A 344 15.48 6.20 27.30
C LEU A 344 14.11 5.53 27.05
N LYS A 345 13.11 5.87 27.89
CA LYS A 345 11.78 5.22 27.84
C LYS A 345 10.75 5.91 26.95
N SER A 346 10.89 7.22 26.78
CA SER A 346 9.99 8.04 25.97
C SER A 346 10.72 9.22 25.36
N ILE A 347 10.29 9.62 24.16
CA ILE A 347 10.77 10.84 23.51
C ILE A 347 9.60 11.53 22.80
N LYS A 348 9.55 12.85 22.92
CA LYS A 348 8.56 13.70 22.25
C LYS A 348 9.30 14.79 21.49
N LEU A 349 9.16 14.80 20.17
CA LEU A 349 9.71 15.86 19.33
C LEU A 349 8.63 16.92 19.09
N GLN A 350 8.93 18.16 19.44
CA GLN A 350 8.09 19.31 19.12
C GLN A 350 8.85 20.22 18.17
N THR A 351 8.14 20.80 17.21
CA THR A 351 8.71 21.70 16.20
C THR A 351 7.98 23.04 16.16
N LEU A 352 8.72 24.11 15.91
CA LEU A 352 8.18 25.49 15.76
C LEU A 352 7.54 25.71 14.38
N ASN A 353 8.18 25.21 13.31
CA ASN A 353 7.94 25.65 11.95
C ASN A 353 7.38 24.55 11.05
N LYS A 354 6.44 24.91 10.17
CA LYS A 354 5.79 24.01 9.20
C LYS A 354 6.46 23.95 7.82
N LYS A 355 7.63 24.58 7.66
CA LYS A 355 8.41 24.62 6.40
C LYS A 355 9.84 24.19 6.66
N SER A 356 10.01 22.91 6.96
CA SER A 356 11.30 22.33 7.29
C SER A 356 12.23 22.27 6.06
N LYS A 357 13.55 22.23 6.31
CA LYS A 357 14.57 21.85 5.33
C LYS A 357 15.11 20.43 5.54
N LEU A 358 14.51 19.68 6.47
CA LEU A 358 14.96 18.36 6.90
C LEU A 358 14.95 17.38 5.73
N GLN A 359 16.11 16.76 5.50
CA GLN A 359 16.36 15.82 4.41
C GLN A 359 16.73 14.43 4.95
N ASP A 360 17.58 14.37 5.98
CA ASP A 360 18.05 13.10 6.53
C ASP A 360 17.57 12.87 7.96
N MET A 361 16.81 11.80 8.16
CA MET A 361 16.35 11.27 9.44
C MET A 361 16.73 9.80 9.62
N GLY A 362 17.68 9.30 8.82
CA GLY A 362 18.15 7.93 8.91
C GLY A 362 18.61 7.58 10.32
N GLY A 363 18.21 6.41 10.82
CA GLY A 363 18.65 5.93 12.14
C GLY A 363 18.28 6.82 13.34
N LEU A 364 17.35 7.78 13.21
CA LEU A 364 17.07 8.81 14.24
C LEU A 364 16.96 8.24 15.67
N PHE A 365 16.27 7.10 15.82
CA PHE A 365 16.07 6.39 17.10
C PHE A 365 16.67 4.98 17.08
N SER A 366 17.66 4.74 16.23
CA SER A 366 18.27 3.42 16.07
C SER A 366 18.85 2.92 17.40
N SER A 367 18.58 1.67 17.76
CA SER A 367 19.06 1.03 19.00
C SER A 367 18.60 1.68 20.32
N CYS A 368 17.52 2.48 20.29
CA CYS A 368 16.86 2.98 21.50
C CYS A 368 15.95 1.90 22.10
N SER A 369 16.56 0.81 22.61
CA SER A 369 15.87 -0.43 22.95
C SER A 369 14.83 -0.32 24.07
N ALA A 370 14.93 0.63 24.99
CA ALA A 370 13.95 0.87 26.06
C ALA A 370 12.78 1.79 25.67
N LEU A 371 12.77 2.39 24.48
CA LEU A 371 11.68 3.30 24.08
C LEU A 371 10.37 2.53 23.96
N THR A 372 9.37 2.98 24.70
CA THR A 372 7.99 2.43 24.70
C THR A 372 6.97 3.39 24.10
N SER A 373 7.35 4.65 23.89
CA SER A 373 6.52 5.67 23.27
C SER A 373 7.36 6.68 22.50
N ILE A 374 6.89 7.05 21.31
CA ILE A 374 7.48 8.08 20.45
C ILE A 374 6.37 8.96 19.85
N ASP A 375 6.64 10.26 19.73
CA ASP A 375 5.78 11.19 18.99
C ASP A 375 6.64 12.02 18.03
N ILE A 376 6.38 11.85 16.73
CA ILE A 376 7.09 12.50 15.62
C ILE A 376 6.14 13.26 14.68
N LYS A 377 4.86 13.41 15.05
CA LYS A 377 3.82 13.93 14.14
C LYS A 377 3.96 15.41 13.83
N SER A 378 4.65 16.18 14.68
CA SER A 378 4.86 17.60 14.45
C SER A 378 5.90 17.88 13.35
N LEU A 379 6.73 16.90 12.98
CA LEU A 379 7.78 17.07 11.99
C LEU A 379 7.18 17.26 10.58
N ASP A 380 7.56 18.34 9.91
CA ASP A 380 7.36 18.48 8.47
C ASP A 380 8.39 17.61 7.74
N THR A 381 7.94 16.45 7.26
CA THR A 381 8.78 15.46 6.57
C THR A 381 8.78 15.60 5.05
N SER A 382 8.15 16.65 4.50
CA SER A 382 7.91 16.78 3.05
C SER A 382 9.18 16.75 2.19
N LYS A 383 10.32 17.17 2.76
CA LYS A 383 11.64 17.18 2.11
C LYS A 383 12.56 16.04 2.52
N VAL A 384 12.10 15.16 3.41
CA VAL A 384 12.93 14.06 3.91
C VAL A 384 13.13 13.03 2.80
N THR A 385 14.39 12.83 2.43
CA THR A 385 14.83 11.89 1.39
C THR A 385 15.29 10.56 1.99
N ASN A 386 15.79 10.57 3.22
CA ASN A 386 16.26 9.39 3.93
C ASN A 386 15.53 9.19 5.27
N ILE A 387 14.83 8.05 5.40
CA ILE A 387 14.22 7.55 6.65
C ILE A 387 14.65 6.12 6.96
N SER A 388 15.72 5.64 6.32
CA SER A 388 16.18 4.26 6.52
C SER A 388 16.54 4.01 7.99
N GLY A 389 16.06 2.90 8.53
CA GLY A 389 16.38 2.51 9.91
C GLY A 389 15.91 3.48 11.00
N ILE A 390 14.99 4.40 10.72
CA ILE A 390 14.57 5.45 11.68
C ILE A 390 14.17 4.89 13.06
N PHE A 391 13.56 3.69 13.10
CA PHE A 391 13.18 2.98 14.34
C PHE A 391 13.96 1.68 14.57
N SER A 392 15.07 1.46 13.88
CA SER A 392 15.79 0.19 13.93
C SER A 392 16.18 -0.19 15.37
N GLY A 393 16.01 -1.44 15.80
CA GLY A 393 16.44 -1.93 17.11
C GLY A 393 15.65 -1.40 18.31
N MET A 394 14.51 -0.74 18.11
CA MET A 394 13.61 -0.34 19.19
C MET A 394 12.84 -1.55 19.74
N SER A 395 13.51 -2.42 20.48
CA SER A 395 12.96 -3.74 20.87
C SER A 395 11.83 -3.71 21.90
N SER A 396 11.58 -2.60 22.61
CA SER A 396 10.48 -2.46 23.58
C SER A 396 9.25 -1.72 23.04
N ILE A 397 9.30 -1.17 21.82
CA ILE A 397 8.17 -0.42 21.25
C ILE A 397 7.07 -1.39 20.82
N THR A 398 5.82 -1.12 21.18
CA THR A 398 4.68 -1.98 20.83
C THR A 398 3.80 -1.38 19.73
N SER A 399 3.84 -0.06 19.55
CA SER A 399 3.08 0.64 18.52
C SER A 399 3.85 1.82 17.94
N ILE A 400 3.77 1.98 16.62
CA ILE A 400 4.31 3.12 15.89
C ILE A 400 3.21 3.69 14.98
N ASP A 401 2.98 5.00 15.06
CA ASP A 401 2.03 5.72 14.20
C ASP A 401 2.74 6.78 13.35
N MET A 402 2.77 6.56 12.04
CA MET A 402 3.26 7.48 11.01
C MET A 402 2.14 7.99 10.09
N SER A 403 0.88 7.68 10.36
CA SER A 403 -0.27 8.12 9.55
C SER A 403 -0.22 9.57 9.06
N ASN A 404 -0.59 9.78 7.80
CA ASN A 404 -0.64 11.08 7.10
C ASN A 404 0.68 11.86 7.00
N MET A 405 1.82 11.26 7.35
CA MET A 405 3.13 11.89 7.12
C MET A 405 3.40 12.01 5.62
N ASN A 406 3.91 13.18 5.20
CA ASN A 406 4.30 13.41 3.82
C ASN A 406 5.77 13.03 3.62
N LEU A 407 6.04 11.83 3.10
CA LEU A 407 7.38 11.33 2.80
C LEU A 407 7.59 11.23 1.29
N SER A 408 6.98 12.16 0.52
CA SER A 408 7.00 12.12 -0.93
C SER A 408 8.41 12.20 -1.51
N SER A 409 9.34 12.78 -0.77
CA SER A 409 10.75 12.94 -1.18
C SER A 409 11.60 11.71 -0.83
N ALA A 410 11.09 10.77 -0.03
CA ALA A 410 11.84 9.57 0.37
C ALA A 410 12.08 8.66 -0.84
N SER A 411 13.31 8.19 -0.99
CA SER A 411 13.70 7.27 -2.09
C SER A 411 13.60 5.79 -1.69
N ALA A 412 13.74 5.51 -0.39
CA ALA A 412 13.69 4.16 0.17
C ALA A 412 13.15 4.16 1.60
N ILE A 413 12.58 3.03 2.02
CA ILE A 413 12.04 2.81 3.37
C ILE A 413 12.66 1.58 4.07
N GLY A 414 13.78 1.09 3.55
CA GLY A 414 14.45 -0.11 4.06
C GLY A 414 14.76 0.01 5.55
N GLY A 415 14.51 -1.08 6.29
CA GLY A 415 14.74 -1.17 7.72
C GLY A 415 13.92 -0.23 8.60
N LEU A 416 12.82 0.36 8.10
CA LEU A 416 11.97 1.31 8.84
C LEU A 416 11.75 0.91 10.31
N VAL A 417 11.34 -0.33 10.55
CA VAL A 417 11.13 -0.92 11.89
C VAL A 417 12.00 -2.16 12.11
N SER A 418 13.19 -2.21 11.50
CA SER A 418 14.06 -3.38 11.59
C SER A 418 14.37 -3.74 13.05
N GLY A 419 14.25 -5.00 13.47
CA GLY A 419 14.56 -5.42 14.83
C GLY A 419 13.64 -4.87 15.93
N CYS A 420 12.49 -4.28 15.58
CA CYS A 420 11.45 -3.91 16.54
C CYS A 420 10.68 -5.16 17.01
N SER A 421 11.34 -6.01 17.81
CA SER A 421 10.87 -7.37 18.13
C SER A 421 9.58 -7.44 18.94
N SER A 422 9.19 -6.36 19.64
CA SER A 422 7.92 -6.28 20.40
C SER A 422 6.82 -5.48 19.70
N LEU A 423 7.06 -5.00 18.47
CA LEU A 423 6.11 -4.16 17.74
C LEU A 423 4.87 -4.98 17.36
N GLU A 424 3.70 -4.63 17.89
CA GLU A 424 2.45 -5.31 17.59
C GLU A 424 1.61 -4.57 16.53
N THR A 425 1.72 -3.24 16.46
CA THR A 425 0.93 -2.41 15.53
C THR A 425 1.80 -1.37 14.82
N LEU A 426 1.72 -1.34 13.49
CA LEU A 426 2.33 -0.32 12.65
C LEU A 426 1.26 0.39 11.81
N ASN A 427 1.09 1.69 12.04
CA ASN A 427 0.15 2.52 11.30
C ASN A 427 0.86 3.46 10.31
N LEU A 428 0.77 3.15 9.02
CA LEU A 428 1.26 3.94 7.89
C LEU A 428 0.13 4.53 7.04
N SER A 429 -1.10 4.60 7.58
CA SER A 429 -2.26 5.04 6.81
C SER A 429 -2.11 6.46 6.25
N GLY A 430 -2.34 6.67 4.97
CA GLY A 430 -2.26 8.00 4.34
C GLY A 430 -0.83 8.51 4.14
N VAL A 431 0.19 7.71 4.46
CA VAL A 431 1.59 8.12 4.23
C VAL A 431 1.86 8.25 2.74
N ASN A 432 2.49 9.35 2.35
CA ASN A 432 2.85 9.59 0.97
C ASN A 432 4.27 9.09 0.68
N PHE A 433 4.43 7.95 0.00
CA PHE A 433 5.71 7.39 -0.43
C PHE A 433 5.89 7.47 -1.95
N SER A 434 5.41 8.53 -2.58
CA SER A 434 5.31 8.62 -4.05
C SER A 434 6.62 8.45 -4.83
N ASN A 435 7.78 8.67 -4.21
CA ASN A 435 9.09 8.45 -4.83
C ASN A 435 9.78 7.13 -4.44
N VAL A 436 9.19 6.34 -3.54
CA VAL A 436 9.76 5.06 -3.11
C VAL A 436 9.61 4.03 -4.22
N MET A 437 10.73 3.42 -4.63
CA MET A 437 10.77 2.44 -5.72
C MET A 437 10.66 0.99 -5.25
N GLY A 438 10.92 0.72 -3.97
CA GLY A 438 10.88 -0.61 -3.38
C GLY A 438 10.64 -0.58 -1.87
N VAL A 439 10.05 -1.67 -1.37
CA VAL A 439 9.61 -1.82 0.03
C VAL A 439 10.33 -2.99 0.73
N GLY A 440 11.47 -3.45 0.22
CA GLY A 440 12.16 -4.60 0.79
C GLY A 440 12.70 -4.33 2.21
N GLY A 441 12.46 -5.26 3.14
CA GLY A 441 13.10 -5.30 4.45
C GLY A 441 12.68 -4.20 5.44
N PHE A 442 11.61 -3.45 5.18
CA PHE A 442 11.15 -2.40 6.12
C PHE A 442 10.55 -2.98 7.41
N LEU A 443 10.13 -4.26 7.39
CA LEU A 443 9.55 -5.00 8.52
C LEU A 443 10.50 -6.08 9.09
N ASP A 444 11.78 -6.09 8.70
CA ASP A 444 12.69 -7.15 9.10
C ASP A 444 12.80 -7.26 10.64
N GLY A 445 12.73 -8.47 11.21
CA GLY A 445 12.74 -8.65 12.67
C GLY A 445 11.50 -8.13 13.43
N ALA A 446 10.44 -7.65 12.76
CA ALA A 446 9.17 -7.26 13.39
C ALA A 446 8.22 -8.47 13.60
N GLY A 447 8.74 -9.57 14.17
CA GLY A 447 8.03 -10.84 14.28
C GLY A 447 6.77 -10.81 15.15
N ALA A 448 6.65 -9.86 16.08
CA ALA A 448 5.46 -9.68 16.92
C ALA A 448 4.32 -8.90 16.23
N LEU A 449 4.54 -8.38 15.01
CA LEU A 449 3.58 -7.50 14.34
C LEU A 449 2.29 -8.26 14.03
N LYS A 450 1.18 -7.83 14.64
CA LYS A 450 -0.17 -8.39 14.44
C LYS A 450 -0.98 -7.56 13.46
N THR A 451 -0.77 -6.24 13.41
CA THR A 451 -1.54 -5.32 12.58
C THR A 451 -0.65 -4.37 11.79
N LEU A 452 -0.82 -4.38 10.47
CA LEU A 452 -0.23 -3.42 9.55
C LEU A 452 -1.33 -2.65 8.84
N ASN A 453 -1.41 -1.34 9.08
CA ASN A 453 -2.34 -0.45 8.40
C ASN A 453 -1.59 0.44 7.40
N MET A 454 -1.85 0.24 6.11
CA MET A 454 -1.36 1.06 5.00
C MET A 454 -2.52 1.60 4.16
N SER A 455 -3.70 1.82 4.76
CA SER A 455 -4.84 2.38 4.04
C SER A 455 -4.51 3.77 3.50
N ASN A 456 -4.84 4.08 2.25
CA ASN A 456 -4.56 5.35 1.57
C ASN A 456 -3.07 5.69 1.44
N THR A 457 -2.15 4.75 1.68
CA THR A 457 -0.71 4.94 1.44
C THR A 457 -0.44 5.07 -0.06
N LYS A 458 0.45 5.98 -0.46
CA LYS A 458 0.80 6.21 -1.87
C LYS A 458 2.15 5.61 -2.22
N LEU A 459 2.18 4.57 -3.05
CA LEU A 459 3.39 3.90 -3.58
C LEU A 459 3.35 3.72 -5.12
N PRO A 460 2.95 4.73 -5.92
CA PRO A 460 2.78 4.59 -7.38
C PRO A 460 4.08 4.30 -8.16
N LYS A 461 5.26 4.54 -7.57
CA LYS A 461 6.56 4.22 -8.19
C LYS A 461 7.15 2.88 -7.75
N ALA A 462 6.56 2.21 -6.76
CA ALA A 462 7.01 0.89 -6.38
C ALA A 462 6.78 -0.08 -7.53
N ARG A 463 7.82 -0.83 -7.95
CA ARG A 463 7.72 -1.81 -9.06
C ARG A 463 7.57 -3.24 -8.56
N ASN A 464 8.26 -3.56 -7.46
CA ASN A 464 8.34 -4.90 -6.90
C ASN A 464 7.98 -4.86 -5.40
N LEU A 465 7.08 -5.75 -4.98
CA LEU A 465 6.70 -5.96 -3.57
C LEU A 465 7.38 -7.17 -2.92
N GLY A 466 8.45 -7.71 -3.52
CA GLY A 466 9.27 -8.78 -2.97
C GLY A 466 9.76 -8.41 -1.57
N GLY A 467 9.41 -9.24 -0.58
CA GLY A 467 9.75 -8.99 0.82
C GLY A 467 8.91 -7.92 1.51
N PHE A 468 7.77 -7.50 0.94
CA PHE A 468 6.84 -6.55 1.54
C PHE A 468 6.41 -6.96 2.96
N LEU A 469 6.06 -8.23 3.17
CA LEU A 469 5.74 -8.75 4.50
C LEU A 469 6.89 -9.54 5.15
N TYR A 470 8.11 -9.40 4.66
CA TYR A 470 9.27 -10.10 5.22
C TYR A 470 9.55 -9.63 6.65
N GLY A 471 9.60 -10.57 7.60
CA GLY A 471 9.77 -10.30 9.03
C GLY A 471 8.46 -10.22 9.83
N ALA A 472 7.32 -9.96 9.18
CA ALA A 472 6.00 -9.89 9.82
C ALA A 472 5.30 -11.26 9.88
N THR A 473 5.93 -12.23 10.56
CA THR A 473 5.51 -13.63 10.55
C THR A 473 4.20 -13.91 11.30
N ASN A 474 3.87 -13.10 12.32
CA ASN A 474 2.64 -13.22 13.12
C ASN A 474 1.53 -12.25 12.70
N LEU A 475 1.62 -11.67 11.49
CA LEU A 475 0.64 -10.71 11.01
C LEU A 475 -0.75 -11.35 10.88
N GLU A 476 -1.73 -10.77 11.58
CA GLU A 476 -3.12 -11.25 11.58
C GLU A 476 -4.04 -10.34 10.74
N THR A 477 -3.76 -9.03 10.70
CA THR A 477 -4.56 -8.04 9.99
C THR A 477 -3.70 -7.18 9.07
N LEU A 478 -4.09 -7.13 7.79
CA LEU A 478 -3.48 -6.26 6.79
C LEU A 478 -4.54 -5.37 6.14
N ASN A 479 -4.39 -4.06 6.30
CA ASN A 479 -5.28 -3.07 5.68
C ASN A 479 -4.52 -2.25 4.63
N LEU A 480 -4.88 -2.45 3.36
CA LEU A 480 -4.41 -1.74 2.17
C LEU A 480 -5.53 -0.93 1.51
N SER A 481 -6.64 -0.67 2.21
CA SER A 481 -7.79 0.03 1.61
C SER A 481 -7.42 1.40 1.04
N GLY A 482 -7.80 1.69 -0.21
CA GLY A 482 -7.48 2.95 -0.89
C GLY A 482 -6.00 3.17 -1.20
N ALA A 483 -5.12 2.18 -0.94
CA ALA A 483 -3.70 2.32 -1.20
C ALA A 483 -3.41 2.38 -2.70
N ASP A 484 -2.47 3.23 -3.09
CA ASP A 484 -2.05 3.42 -4.47
C ASP A 484 -0.76 2.63 -4.75
N PHE A 485 -0.92 1.39 -5.19
CA PHE A 485 0.15 0.51 -5.68
C PHE A 485 0.14 0.44 -7.22
N SER A 486 -0.36 1.48 -7.89
CA SER A 486 -0.68 1.46 -9.31
C SER A 486 0.50 1.12 -10.21
N GLY A 487 1.74 1.37 -9.78
CA GLY A 487 2.96 1.04 -10.52
C GLY A 487 3.59 -0.31 -10.21
N VAL A 488 2.99 -1.13 -9.32
CA VAL A 488 3.51 -2.46 -8.99
C VAL A 488 3.27 -3.40 -10.18
N THR A 489 4.35 -3.97 -10.68
CA THR A 489 4.34 -4.94 -11.78
C THR A 489 4.63 -6.36 -11.31
N ASP A 490 5.30 -6.51 -10.16
CA ASP A 490 5.61 -7.80 -9.55
C ASP A 490 5.22 -7.80 -8.06
N ILE A 491 4.34 -8.72 -7.70
CA ILE A 491 3.84 -8.93 -6.33
C ILE A 491 4.36 -10.25 -5.73
N ASN A 492 5.06 -11.06 -6.53
CA ASN A 492 5.46 -12.40 -6.14
C ASN A 492 6.32 -12.36 -4.88
N SER A 493 6.06 -13.31 -3.98
CA SER A 493 6.69 -13.40 -2.65
C SER A 493 6.39 -12.25 -1.68
N GLY A 494 5.68 -11.20 -2.08
CA GLY A 494 5.38 -10.07 -1.20
C GLY A 494 4.52 -10.46 0.00
N PHE A 495 3.58 -11.38 -0.21
CA PHE A 495 2.63 -11.82 0.81
C PHE A 495 3.06 -13.13 1.52
N SER A 496 3.98 -13.90 0.94
CA SER A 496 4.30 -15.29 1.33
C SER A 496 4.76 -15.52 2.77
N TYR A 497 5.12 -14.46 3.51
CA TYR A 497 5.69 -14.52 4.85
C TYR A 497 4.65 -14.43 5.98
N SER A 498 3.39 -14.11 5.67
CA SER A 498 2.34 -13.90 6.67
C SER A 498 1.20 -14.93 6.55
N LYS A 499 1.53 -16.22 6.71
CA LYS A 499 0.53 -17.32 6.64
C LYS A 499 -0.49 -17.31 7.79
N GLY A 500 -0.24 -16.54 8.85
CA GLY A 500 -1.15 -16.29 9.97
C GLY A 500 -2.25 -15.26 9.69
N LEU A 501 -2.29 -14.66 8.49
CA LEU A 501 -3.23 -13.59 8.15
C LEU A 501 -4.68 -14.07 8.25
N LYS A 502 -5.50 -13.39 9.05
CA LYS A 502 -6.94 -13.65 9.26
C LYS A 502 -7.82 -12.68 8.49
N THR A 503 -7.42 -11.41 8.41
CA THR A 503 -8.19 -10.36 7.75
C THR A 503 -7.33 -9.61 6.73
N LEU A 504 -7.84 -9.53 5.51
CA LEU A 504 -7.25 -8.76 4.41
C LEU A 504 -8.28 -7.75 3.90
N ASN A 505 -7.93 -6.47 3.95
CA ASN A 505 -8.72 -5.41 3.31
C ASN A 505 -7.87 -4.73 2.23
N MET A 506 -8.29 -4.81 0.98
CA MET A 506 -7.73 -4.10 -0.18
C MET A 506 -8.82 -3.32 -0.93
N SER A 507 -9.92 -2.95 -0.26
CA SER A 507 -11.01 -2.20 -0.89
C SER A 507 -10.48 -0.90 -1.50
N ASN A 508 -10.83 -0.59 -2.75
CA ASN A 508 -10.37 0.58 -3.50
C ASN A 508 -8.84 0.69 -3.69
N ALA A 509 -8.08 -0.39 -3.42
CA ALA A 509 -6.65 -0.39 -3.67
C ALA A 509 -6.37 -0.45 -5.18
N LYS A 510 -5.31 0.23 -5.63
CA LYS A 510 -4.93 0.30 -7.05
C LYS A 510 -3.73 -0.59 -7.33
N PHE A 511 -3.91 -1.60 -8.17
CA PHE A 511 -2.88 -2.51 -8.66
C PHE A 511 -2.89 -2.58 -10.20
N SER A 512 -3.19 -1.45 -10.84
CA SER A 512 -3.45 -1.34 -12.27
C SER A 512 -2.28 -1.78 -13.16
N SER A 513 -1.04 -1.90 -12.68
CA SER A 513 0.09 -2.39 -13.49
C SER A 513 0.34 -3.90 -13.44
N LEU A 514 -0.38 -4.66 -12.62
CA LEU A 514 -0.25 -6.13 -12.57
C LEU A 514 -0.89 -6.79 -13.79
N THR A 515 -0.17 -7.71 -14.43
CA THR A 515 -0.63 -8.41 -15.65
C THR A 515 -1.14 -9.83 -15.40
N SER A 516 -0.61 -10.54 -14.39
CA SER A 516 -1.06 -11.88 -14.00
C SER A 516 -0.64 -12.19 -12.56
N ILE A 517 -1.57 -12.67 -11.74
CA ILE A 517 -1.34 -12.99 -10.31
C ILE A 517 -2.02 -14.30 -9.87
N PRO A 518 -1.72 -15.43 -10.54
CA PRO A 518 -2.25 -16.71 -10.11
C PRO A 518 -1.84 -16.99 -8.65
N ILE A 519 -2.65 -17.76 -7.92
CA ILE A 519 -2.29 -18.40 -6.65
C ILE A 519 -1.81 -17.49 -5.50
N LEU A 520 -1.97 -16.16 -5.58
CA LEU A 520 -1.37 -15.21 -4.63
C LEU A 520 -1.67 -15.52 -3.15
N PHE A 521 -2.92 -15.86 -2.85
CA PHE A 521 -3.40 -16.24 -1.52
C PHE A 521 -3.76 -17.72 -1.42
N SER A 522 -3.32 -18.54 -2.37
CA SER A 522 -3.58 -19.99 -2.33
C SER A 522 -2.96 -20.61 -1.08
N GLY A 523 -3.75 -21.41 -0.36
CA GLY A 523 -3.33 -22.11 0.85
C GLY A 523 -3.21 -21.23 2.10
N TYR A 524 -3.72 -19.99 2.10
CA TYR A 524 -3.80 -19.15 3.30
C TYR A 524 -4.89 -19.68 4.23
N SER A 525 -4.58 -20.78 4.90
CA SER A 525 -5.52 -21.53 5.73
C SER A 525 -6.03 -20.75 6.95
N SER A 526 -5.35 -19.67 7.36
CA SER A 526 -5.77 -18.80 8.48
C SER A 526 -6.76 -17.71 8.06
N LEU A 527 -6.89 -17.41 6.76
CA LEU A 527 -7.66 -16.29 6.26
C LEU A 527 -9.16 -16.54 6.50
N GLU A 528 -9.84 -15.58 7.12
CA GLU A 528 -11.26 -15.67 7.49
C GLU A 528 -12.14 -14.69 6.70
N THR A 529 -11.64 -13.47 6.47
CA THR A 529 -12.41 -12.39 5.82
C THR A 529 -11.55 -11.63 4.82
N VAL A 530 -12.09 -11.40 3.63
CA VAL A 530 -11.44 -10.63 2.57
C VAL A 530 -12.37 -9.57 2.02
N ASP A 531 -11.88 -8.33 1.91
CA ASP A 531 -12.55 -7.24 1.21
C ASP A 531 -11.65 -6.69 0.09
N LEU A 532 -12.07 -6.87 -1.16
CA LEU A 532 -11.45 -6.36 -2.38
C LEU A 532 -12.37 -5.35 -3.09
N SER A 533 -13.43 -4.86 -2.43
CA SER A 533 -14.44 -4.04 -3.10
C SER A 533 -13.87 -2.78 -3.74
N GLY A 534 -14.19 -2.53 -5.01
CA GLY A 534 -13.67 -1.39 -5.78
C GLY A 534 -12.17 -1.45 -6.12
N ALA A 535 -11.47 -2.54 -5.82
CA ALA A 535 -10.05 -2.67 -6.14
C ALA A 535 -9.81 -2.67 -7.65
N ASP A 536 -8.72 -2.03 -8.10
CA ASP A 536 -8.38 -1.89 -9.51
C ASP A 536 -7.25 -2.84 -9.91
N PHE A 537 -7.62 -3.89 -10.64
CA PHE A 537 -6.74 -4.87 -11.28
C PHE A 537 -6.95 -4.86 -12.80
N SER A 538 -7.22 -3.68 -13.38
CA SER A 538 -7.69 -3.52 -14.77
C SER A 538 -6.81 -4.16 -15.85
N ASN A 539 -5.50 -4.31 -15.63
CA ASN A 539 -4.59 -4.97 -16.57
C ASN A 539 -4.31 -6.46 -16.25
N THR A 540 -4.86 -6.99 -15.15
CA THR A 540 -4.68 -8.39 -14.77
C THR A 540 -5.49 -9.29 -15.69
N THR A 541 -4.82 -10.25 -16.32
CA THR A 541 -5.40 -11.20 -17.28
C THR A 541 -5.88 -12.50 -16.63
N SER A 542 -5.27 -12.90 -15.51
CA SER A 542 -5.64 -14.11 -14.77
C SER A 542 -5.50 -13.92 -13.26
N ILE A 543 -6.51 -14.42 -12.54
CA ILE A 543 -6.52 -14.59 -11.07
C ILE A 543 -6.82 -16.06 -10.71
N GLN A 544 -6.39 -17.01 -11.54
CA GLN A 544 -6.65 -18.43 -11.29
C GLN A 544 -6.20 -18.86 -9.88
N TYR A 545 -7.05 -19.61 -9.19
CA TYR A 545 -6.79 -20.16 -7.86
C TYR A 545 -6.41 -19.11 -6.79
N PHE A 546 -6.83 -17.85 -6.95
CA PHE A 546 -6.39 -16.72 -6.11
C PHE A 546 -6.49 -17.00 -4.61
N PHE A 547 -7.60 -17.59 -4.17
CA PHE A 547 -7.88 -17.96 -2.78
C PHE A 547 -8.02 -19.48 -2.58
N SER A 548 -7.55 -20.30 -3.54
CA SER A 548 -7.73 -21.76 -3.46
C SER A 548 -7.22 -22.32 -2.13
N SER A 549 -7.94 -23.27 -1.54
CA SER A 549 -7.60 -23.94 -0.28
C SER A 549 -7.49 -23.02 0.95
N CYS A 550 -8.10 -21.83 0.94
CA CYS A 550 -8.28 -21.01 2.13
C CYS A 550 -9.38 -21.60 3.03
N ASN A 551 -9.05 -22.68 3.73
CA ASN A 551 -10.02 -23.53 4.45
C ASN A 551 -10.80 -22.83 5.59
N ASN A 552 -10.33 -21.70 6.11
CA ASN A 552 -11.04 -20.91 7.12
C ASN A 552 -11.77 -19.67 6.56
N LEU A 553 -11.70 -19.44 5.24
CA LEU A 553 -12.31 -18.28 4.61
C LEU A 553 -13.82 -18.39 4.70
N LYS A 554 -14.48 -17.40 5.31
CA LYS A 554 -15.94 -17.38 5.55
C LYS A 554 -16.64 -16.46 4.56
N THR A 555 -16.09 -15.27 4.36
CA THR A 555 -16.72 -14.22 3.54
C THR A 555 -15.72 -13.54 2.63
N VAL A 556 -16.13 -13.29 1.39
CA VAL A 556 -15.35 -12.50 0.42
C VAL A 556 -16.22 -11.43 -0.21
N ASN A 557 -15.79 -10.17 -0.14
CA ASN A 557 -16.39 -9.07 -0.89
C ASN A 557 -15.47 -8.68 -2.05
N MET A 558 -15.92 -8.87 -3.29
CA MET A 558 -15.24 -8.43 -4.53
C MET A 558 -16.09 -7.42 -5.30
N SER A 559 -17.12 -6.85 -4.69
CA SER A 559 -18.05 -5.95 -5.40
C SER A 559 -17.32 -4.77 -6.05
N GLN A 560 -17.74 -4.37 -7.25
CA GLN A 560 -17.19 -3.21 -7.98
C GLN A 560 -15.70 -3.31 -8.37
N MET A 561 -15.05 -4.47 -8.26
CA MET A 561 -13.67 -4.63 -8.74
C MET A 561 -13.55 -4.32 -10.24
N ASN A 562 -12.48 -3.62 -10.61
CA ASN A 562 -12.14 -3.40 -12.01
C ASN A 562 -11.22 -4.51 -12.51
N LEU A 563 -11.75 -5.39 -13.35
CA LEU A 563 -11.07 -6.57 -13.92
C LEU A 563 -11.13 -6.54 -15.46
N SER A 564 -11.00 -5.35 -16.04
CA SER A 564 -11.26 -5.07 -17.47
C SER A 564 -10.50 -5.97 -18.48
N SER A 565 -9.34 -6.50 -18.09
CA SER A 565 -8.51 -7.37 -18.94
C SER A 565 -8.60 -8.86 -18.59
N LEU A 566 -9.39 -9.22 -17.58
CA LEU A 566 -9.44 -10.56 -17.03
C LEU A 566 -10.10 -11.54 -18.00
N THR A 567 -9.44 -12.66 -18.28
CA THR A 567 -9.98 -13.75 -19.10
C THR A 567 -10.23 -15.02 -18.28
N ASN A 568 -9.52 -15.21 -17.17
CA ASN A 568 -9.50 -16.46 -16.41
C ASN A 568 -9.77 -16.24 -14.91
N MET A 569 -10.90 -16.81 -14.42
CA MET A 569 -11.27 -16.92 -13.00
C MET A 569 -11.36 -18.37 -12.53
N GLN A 570 -10.63 -19.28 -13.19
CA GLN A 570 -10.63 -20.68 -12.83
C GLN A 570 -10.26 -20.88 -11.36
N GLY A 571 -11.14 -21.57 -10.62
CA GLY A 571 -10.81 -22.06 -9.29
C GLY A 571 -10.50 -20.99 -8.24
N VAL A 572 -10.89 -19.72 -8.43
CA VAL A 572 -10.56 -18.62 -7.50
C VAL A 572 -10.84 -18.99 -6.04
N PHE A 573 -11.95 -19.68 -5.77
CA PHE A 573 -12.35 -20.11 -4.41
C PHE A 573 -12.31 -21.63 -4.22
N SER A 574 -11.63 -22.38 -5.10
CA SER A 574 -11.61 -23.84 -5.03
C SER A 574 -11.14 -24.32 -3.65
N SER A 575 -11.84 -25.30 -3.07
CA SER A 575 -11.57 -25.90 -1.77
C SER A 575 -11.63 -24.92 -0.58
N CYS A 576 -12.30 -23.77 -0.69
CA CYS A 576 -12.61 -22.90 0.44
C CYS A 576 -13.77 -23.49 1.26
N LYS A 577 -13.51 -24.55 2.03
CA LYS A 577 -14.55 -25.39 2.65
C LYS A 577 -15.51 -24.66 3.61
N LYS A 578 -15.08 -23.57 4.25
CA LYS A 578 -15.90 -22.76 5.19
C LYS A 578 -16.51 -21.51 4.56
N LEU A 579 -16.34 -21.31 3.25
CA LEU A 579 -16.86 -20.13 2.55
C LEU A 579 -18.38 -20.20 2.50
N THR A 580 -19.07 -19.22 3.09
CA THR A 580 -20.54 -19.16 3.13
C THR A 580 -21.11 -18.16 2.14
N ASP A 581 -20.44 -17.00 1.99
CA ASP A 581 -20.95 -15.86 1.26
C ASP A 581 -19.87 -15.18 0.39
N VAL A 582 -20.20 -14.93 -0.88
CA VAL A 582 -19.34 -14.21 -1.82
C VAL A 582 -20.12 -13.12 -2.55
N ASP A 583 -19.61 -11.89 -2.51
CA ASP A 583 -20.16 -10.78 -3.28
C ASP A 583 -19.31 -10.50 -4.54
N LEU A 584 -19.83 -10.84 -5.71
CA LEU A 584 -19.24 -10.56 -7.03
C LEU A 584 -20.00 -9.44 -7.76
N SER A 585 -20.78 -8.62 -7.05
CA SER A 585 -21.67 -7.67 -7.71
C SER A 585 -20.93 -6.52 -8.38
N ASN A 586 -21.32 -6.21 -9.61
CA ASN A 586 -20.79 -5.12 -10.44
C ASN A 586 -19.28 -5.20 -10.68
N ILE A 587 -18.69 -6.40 -10.69
CA ILE A 587 -17.31 -6.56 -11.17
C ILE A 587 -17.24 -6.29 -12.68
N VAL A 588 -16.20 -5.59 -13.12
CA VAL A 588 -16.00 -5.24 -14.54
C VAL A 588 -15.23 -6.37 -15.22
N THR A 589 -15.92 -7.27 -15.91
CA THR A 589 -15.35 -8.50 -16.50
C THR A 589 -15.69 -8.70 -17.99
N PRO A 590 -15.47 -7.72 -18.88
CA PRO A 590 -15.96 -7.80 -20.28
C PRO A 590 -15.28 -8.87 -21.15
N LYS A 591 -14.21 -9.53 -20.64
CA LYS A 591 -13.38 -10.47 -21.40
C LYS A 591 -13.30 -11.86 -20.77
N ILE A 592 -14.04 -12.15 -19.70
CA ILE A 592 -13.92 -13.44 -19.00
C ILE A 592 -14.41 -14.59 -19.88
N THR A 593 -13.63 -15.65 -20.00
CA THR A 593 -13.97 -16.84 -20.78
C THR A 593 -14.12 -18.09 -19.92
N ASP A 594 -13.45 -18.13 -18.76
CA ASP A 594 -13.34 -19.33 -17.92
C ASP A 594 -13.81 -19.06 -16.47
N LEU A 595 -14.90 -19.71 -16.08
CA LEU A 595 -15.42 -19.79 -14.70
C LEU A 595 -15.33 -21.22 -14.14
N SER A 596 -14.56 -22.10 -14.77
CA SER A 596 -14.42 -23.49 -14.35
C SER A 596 -13.90 -23.59 -12.92
N ASN A 597 -14.44 -24.53 -12.15
CA ASN A 597 -14.05 -24.77 -10.76
C ASN A 597 -14.22 -23.57 -9.80
N LEU A 598 -14.89 -22.48 -10.18
CA LEU A 598 -14.88 -21.22 -9.41
C LEU A 598 -15.14 -21.43 -7.91
N PHE A 599 -16.13 -22.27 -7.56
CA PHE A 599 -16.49 -22.66 -6.19
C PHE A 599 -16.36 -24.17 -5.93
N ASN A 600 -15.52 -24.89 -6.69
CA ASN A 600 -15.29 -26.33 -6.49
C ASN A 600 -14.95 -26.62 -5.02
N GLN A 601 -15.62 -27.60 -4.39
CA GLN A 601 -15.43 -28.00 -2.99
C GLN A 601 -15.64 -26.87 -1.95
N CYS A 602 -16.44 -25.85 -2.27
CA CYS A 602 -16.94 -24.90 -1.26
C CYS A 602 -18.10 -25.53 -0.48
N GLU A 603 -17.79 -26.50 0.38
CA GLU A 603 -18.77 -27.35 1.07
C GLU A 603 -19.77 -26.57 1.95
N SER A 604 -19.41 -25.38 2.45
CA SER A 604 -20.30 -24.52 3.26
C SER A 604 -21.00 -23.40 2.49
N LEU A 605 -20.84 -23.33 1.15
CA LEU A 605 -21.35 -22.20 0.37
C LEU A 605 -22.87 -22.16 0.36
N THR A 606 -23.42 -21.01 0.76
CA THR A 606 -24.87 -20.79 0.81
C THR A 606 -25.35 -19.68 -0.10
N SER A 607 -24.50 -18.71 -0.45
CA SER A 607 -24.89 -17.54 -1.24
C SER A 607 -23.75 -17.00 -2.10
N VAL A 608 -24.08 -16.58 -3.31
CA VAL A 608 -23.20 -15.80 -4.19
C VAL A 608 -24.02 -14.69 -4.86
N ASN A 609 -23.56 -13.46 -4.79
CA ASN A 609 -24.18 -12.32 -5.47
C ASN A 609 -23.50 -12.02 -6.81
N PHE A 610 -24.14 -12.40 -7.92
CA PHE A 610 -23.63 -12.16 -9.28
C PHE A 610 -24.16 -10.86 -9.94
N LYS A 611 -24.91 -10.02 -9.22
CA LYS A 611 -25.62 -8.88 -9.81
C LYS A 611 -24.67 -7.95 -10.56
N GLY A 612 -24.86 -7.77 -11.86
CA GLY A 612 -24.06 -6.84 -12.68
C GLY A 612 -22.72 -7.41 -13.17
N MET A 613 -22.42 -8.68 -12.93
CA MET A 613 -21.26 -9.36 -13.52
C MET A 613 -21.53 -9.67 -15.01
N ASP A 614 -20.69 -9.17 -15.90
CA ASP A 614 -20.78 -9.50 -17.33
C ASP A 614 -20.18 -10.90 -17.58
N THR A 615 -21.01 -11.83 -18.05
CA THR A 615 -20.66 -13.22 -18.35
C THR A 615 -20.90 -13.59 -19.81
N GLN A 616 -21.19 -12.62 -20.69
CA GLN A 616 -21.59 -12.90 -22.07
C GLN A 616 -20.53 -13.63 -22.91
N THR A 617 -19.25 -13.55 -22.51
CA THR A 617 -18.10 -14.17 -23.19
C THR A 617 -17.68 -15.50 -22.57
N VAL A 618 -18.29 -15.94 -21.47
CA VAL A 618 -17.92 -17.18 -20.77
C VAL A 618 -18.24 -18.40 -21.63
N THR A 619 -17.24 -19.27 -21.85
CA THR A 619 -17.36 -20.50 -22.63
C THR A 619 -17.26 -21.77 -21.78
N ASP A 620 -16.68 -21.69 -20.58
CA ASP A 620 -16.51 -22.82 -19.65
C ASP A 620 -17.07 -22.52 -18.25
N MET A 621 -18.04 -23.33 -17.81
CA MET A 621 -18.59 -23.33 -16.45
C MET A 621 -18.48 -24.72 -15.79
N SER A 622 -17.53 -25.55 -16.24
CA SER A 622 -17.34 -26.90 -15.73
C SER A 622 -16.97 -26.88 -14.26
N ASN A 623 -17.56 -27.78 -13.46
CA ASN A 623 -17.29 -27.89 -12.02
C ASN A 623 -17.53 -26.62 -11.19
N MET A 624 -18.26 -25.61 -11.70
CA MET A 624 -18.40 -24.31 -11.04
C MET A 624 -18.86 -24.42 -9.57
N PHE A 625 -19.79 -25.34 -9.28
CA PHE A 625 -20.29 -25.65 -7.93
C PHE A 625 -20.06 -27.13 -7.55
N TYR A 626 -19.07 -27.80 -8.14
CA TYR A 626 -18.75 -29.18 -7.81
C TYR A 626 -18.56 -29.36 -6.29
N ASN A 627 -19.20 -30.35 -5.69
CA ASN A 627 -19.13 -30.67 -4.27
C ASN A 627 -19.48 -29.50 -3.32
N CYS A 628 -20.36 -28.58 -3.73
CA CYS A 628 -20.96 -27.57 -2.85
C CYS A 628 -22.11 -28.19 -2.02
N THR A 629 -21.77 -29.07 -1.09
CA THR A 629 -22.75 -29.89 -0.34
C THR A 629 -23.70 -29.08 0.55
N GLY A 630 -23.31 -27.87 0.98
CA GLY A 630 -24.14 -26.93 1.75
C GLY A 630 -25.08 -26.06 0.90
N LEU A 631 -24.97 -26.10 -0.43
CA LEU A 631 -25.76 -25.25 -1.32
C LEU A 631 -27.22 -25.74 -1.39
N VAL A 632 -28.16 -24.96 -0.85
CA VAL A 632 -29.60 -25.30 -0.83
C VAL A 632 -30.34 -24.74 -2.05
N ASN A 633 -30.01 -23.50 -2.43
CA ASN A 633 -30.50 -22.79 -3.61
C ASN A 633 -29.46 -21.72 -4.01
N ILE A 634 -29.51 -21.25 -5.25
CA ILE A 634 -28.63 -20.19 -5.74
C ILE A 634 -29.33 -19.38 -6.84
N ASP A 635 -29.19 -18.06 -6.82
CA ASP A 635 -29.69 -17.19 -7.89
C ASP A 635 -28.65 -17.09 -9.02
N LEU A 636 -29.00 -17.67 -10.17
CA LEU A 636 -28.18 -17.65 -11.38
C LEU A 636 -28.78 -16.74 -12.48
N SER A 637 -29.88 -16.04 -12.19
CA SER A 637 -30.55 -15.16 -13.15
C SER A 637 -29.68 -14.03 -13.71
N PRO A 638 -28.62 -13.54 -13.02
CA PRO A 638 -27.70 -12.57 -13.60
C PRO A 638 -26.74 -13.14 -14.67
N LEU A 639 -26.58 -14.47 -14.76
CA LEU A 639 -25.59 -15.09 -15.64
C LEU A 639 -26.11 -15.23 -17.08
N ASN A 640 -25.35 -14.74 -18.04
CA ASN A 640 -25.56 -14.96 -19.46
C ASN A 640 -24.79 -16.20 -19.91
N THR A 641 -25.51 -17.27 -20.25
CA THR A 641 -24.94 -18.56 -20.63
C THR A 641 -24.87 -18.80 -22.14
N LYS A 642 -25.24 -17.81 -22.97
CA LYS A 642 -25.35 -17.97 -24.43
C LYS A 642 -24.07 -18.49 -25.10
N SER A 643 -22.90 -18.12 -24.59
CA SER A 643 -21.60 -18.51 -25.16
C SER A 643 -21.03 -19.80 -24.54
N VAL A 644 -21.68 -20.35 -23.52
CA VAL A 644 -21.16 -21.51 -22.77
C VAL A 644 -21.19 -22.76 -23.65
N THR A 645 -20.05 -23.46 -23.68
CA THR A 645 -19.84 -24.68 -24.48
C THR A 645 -19.74 -25.94 -23.62
N THR A 646 -19.47 -25.81 -22.32
CA THR A 646 -19.44 -26.93 -21.38
C THR A 646 -20.00 -26.54 -20.02
N MET A 647 -20.86 -27.40 -19.49
CA MET A 647 -21.41 -27.36 -18.12
C MET A 647 -21.13 -28.68 -17.40
N TYR A 648 -20.04 -29.36 -17.80
CA TYR A 648 -19.61 -30.63 -17.22
C TYR A 648 -19.53 -30.53 -15.71
N GLN A 649 -20.25 -31.40 -14.99
CA GLN A 649 -20.20 -31.52 -13.53
C GLN A 649 -20.53 -30.24 -12.75
N MET A 650 -21.24 -29.28 -13.37
CA MET A 650 -21.48 -27.95 -12.78
C MET A 650 -22.04 -28.00 -11.35
N PHE A 651 -22.95 -28.93 -11.04
CA PHE A 651 -23.55 -29.13 -9.72
C PHE A 651 -23.32 -30.54 -9.15
N TRP A 652 -22.32 -31.30 -9.63
CA TRP A 652 -22.10 -32.65 -9.12
C TRP A 652 -21.87 -32.62 -7.60
N ASN A 653 -22.63 -33.44 -6.87
CA ASN A 653 -22.55 -33.65 -5.43
C ASN A 653 -22.97 -32.42 -4.60
N CYS A 654 -23.83 -31.56 -5.16
CA CYS A 654 -24.59 -30.58 -4.39
C CYS A 654 -25.74 -31.26 -3.65
N THR A 655 -25.43 -32.08 -2.64
CA THR A 655 -26.40 -32.98 -1.99
C THR A 655 -27.57 -32.28 -1.30
N SER A 656 -27.39 -31.03 -0.86
CA SER A 656 -28.46 -30.23 -0.24
C SER A 656 -29.28 -29.40 -1.22
N LEU A 657 -28.93 -29.40 -2.52
CA LEU A 657 -29.59 -28.56 -3.52
C LEU A 657 -31.03 -29.03 -3.73
N ALA A 658 -31.99 -28.23 -3.29
CA ALA A 658 -33.41 -28.59 -3.30
C ALA A 658 -34.18 -27.93 -4.46
N LYS A 659 -33.74 -26.74 -4.90
CA LYS A 659 -34.37 -25.98 -5.99
C LYS A 659 -33.33 -25.20 -6.77
N LEU A 660 -33.55 -25.07 -8.07
CA LEU A 660 -32.74 -24.25 -8.96
C LEU A 660 -33.63 -23.63 -10.05
N ASP A 661 -33.47 -22.32 -10.31
CA ASP A 661 -34.11 -21.65 -11.45
C ASP A 661 -33.12 -21.59 -12.63
N LEU A 662 -33.47 -22.27 -13.72
CA LEU A 662 -32.68 -22.35 -14.95
C LEU A 662 -33.40 -21.70 -16.14
N SER A 663 -34.46 -20.92 -15.90
CA SER A 663 -35.30 -20.33 -16.96
C SER A 663 -34.55 -19.36 -17.88
N LYS A 664 -33.42 -18.82 -17.41
CA LYS A 664 -32.54 -17.92 -18.17
C LYS A 664 -31.37 -18.62 -18.88
N PHE A 665 -31.21 -19.93 -18.68
CA PHE A 665 -30.12 -20.65 -19.31
C PHE A 665 -30.36 -20.79 -20.82
N ASN A 666 -29.33 -20.48 -21.60
CA ASN A 666 -29.27 -20.79 -23.02
C ASN A 666 -28.19 -21.85 -23.24
N THR A 667 -28.61 -23.07 -23.54
CA THR A 667 -27.71 -24.21 -23.72
C THR A 667 -27.44 -24.53 -25.20
N SER A 668 -27.85 -23.67 -26.15
CA SER A 668 -27.79 -24.00 -27.59
C SER A 668 -26.37 -24.25 -28.10
N ASN A 669 -25.34 -23.75 -27.41
CA ASN A 669 -23.93 -23.94 -27.75
C ASN A 669 -23.22 -25.01 -26.89
N VAL A 670 -23.91 -25.60 -25.91
CA VAL A 670 -23.33 -26.58 -24.99
C VAL A 670 -23.08 -27.89 -25.72
N LYS A 671 -21.86 -28.41 -25.60
CA LYS A 671 -21.40 -29.70 -26.14
C LYS A 671 -21.39 -30.79 -25.08
N SER A 672 -21.09 -30.45 -23.83
CA SER A 672 -21.05 -31.40 -22.71
C SER A 672 -21.83 -30.88 -21.51
N MET A 673 -22.71 -31.72 -20.99
CA MET A 673 -23.42 -31.56 -19.71
C MET A 673 -23.39 -32.85 -18.90
N ALA A 674 -22.38 -33.69 -19.14
CA ALA A 674 -22.21 -34.94 -18.40
C ALA A 674 -22.07 -34.66 -16.90
N SER A 675 -22.74 -35.49 -16.10
CA SER A 675 -22.76 -35.39 -14.64
C SER A 675 -23.24 -34.04 -14.08
N MET A 676 -23.93 -33.20 -14.86
CA MET A 676 -24.28 -31.83 -14.43
C MET A 676 -25.03 -31.79 -13.10
N PHE A 677 -25.96 -32.72 -12.85
CA PHE A 677 -26.74 -32.84 -11.61
C PHE A 677 -26.46 -34.15 -10.85
N GLN A 678 -25.37 -34.85 -11.16
CA GLN A 678 -25.04 -36.12 -10.52
C GLN A 678 -24.99 -35.93 -8.99
N GLN A 679 -25.58 -36.86 -8.22
CA GLN A 679 -25.66 -36.85 -6.76
C GLN A 679 -26.34 -35.61 -6.13
N CYS A 680 -27.13 -34.84 -6.87
CA CYS A 680 -28.04 -33.83 -6.31
C CYS A 680 -29.24 -34.50 -5.62
N SER A 681 -28.99 -35.21 -4.52
CA SER A 681 -29.95 -36.15 -3.91
C SER A 681 -31.17 -35.50 -3.27
N ALA A 682 -31.11 -34.21 -2.93
CA ALA A 682 -32.24 -33.42 -2.42
C ALA A 682 -33.17 -32.84 -3.50
N LEU A 683 -32.78 -32.85 -4.78
CA LEU A 683 -33.63 -32.33 -5.86
C LEU A 683 -34.90 -33.17 -6.00
N THR A 684 -36.07 -32.55 -5.78
CA THR A 684 -37.38 -33.19 -5.99
C THR A 684 -37.91 -33.01 -7.41
N SER A 685 -37.54 -31.89 -8.04
CA SER A 685 -37.92 -31.51 -9.40
C SER A 685 -36.92 -30.49 -9.95
N ILE A 686 -36.71 -30.49 -11.27
CA ILE A 686 -35.90 -29.48 -11.96
C ILE A 686 -36.57 -29.10 -13.28
N ASP A 687 -36.73 -27.80 -13.53
CA ASP A 687 -37.24 -27.32 -14.82
C ASP A 687 -36.08 -27.16 -15.79
N VAL A 688 -35.97 -28.10 -16.73
CA VAL A 688 -35.01 -28.10 -17.84
C VAL A 688 -35.70 -27.83 -19.17
N SER A 689 -36.89 -27.23 -19.17
CA SER A 689 -37.64 -26.96 -20.40
C SER A 689 -36.99 -25.89 -21.29
N SER A 690 -36.09 -25.06 -20.76
CA SER A 690 -35.30 -24.11 -21.54
C SER A 690 -34.11 -24.74 -22.29
N PHE A 691 -33.76 -26.00 -21.99
CA PHE A 691 -32.56 -26.60 -22.53
C PHE A 691 -32.73 -27.00 -24.01
N ASP A 692 -31.88 -26.44 -24.87
CA ASP A 692 -31.60 -26.94 -26.21
C ASP A 692 -30.39 -27.87 -26.12
N THR A 693 -30.59 -29.14 -26.47
CA THR A 693 -29.55 -30.18 -26.43
C THR A 693 -29.10 -30.63 -27.83
N SER A 694 -29.51 -29.92 -28.89
CA SER A 694 -29.22 -30.27 -30.28
C SER A 694 -27.72 -30.30 -30.63
N ASN A 695 -26.89 -29.62 -29.83
CA ASN A 695 -25.43 -29.61 -29.97
C ASN A 695 -24.67 -30.46 -28.94
N VAL A 696 -25.39 -31.07 -27.99
CA VAL A 696 -24.77 -31.86 -26.93
C VAL A 696 -24.33 -33.22 -27.46
N THR A 697 -23.09 -33.59 -27.21
CA THR A 697 -22.50 -34.90 -27.56
C THR A 697 -22.29 -35.79 -26.35
N ASN A 698 -22.35 -35.25 -25.13
CA ASN A 698 -22.20 -36.03 -23.89
C ASN A 698 -23.21 -35.60 -22.80
N MET A 699 -24.03 -36.55 -22.34
CA MET A 699 -24.98 -36.42 -21.22
C MET A 699 -24.86 -37.59 -20.22
N ASP A 700 -23.73 -38.30 -20.21
CA ASP A 700 -23.54 -39.43 -19.29
C ASP A 700 -23.76 -38.97 -17.84
N ASN A 701 -24.47 -39.79 -17.06
CA ASN A 701 -24.75 -39.57 -15.64
C ASN A 701 -25.43 -38.22 -15.28
N ILE A 702 -26.06 -37.53 -16.24
CA ILE A 702 -26.62 -36.18 -16.03
C ILE A 702 -27.53 -36.06 -14.78
N PHE A 703 -28.36 -37.07 -14.52
CA PHE A 703 -29.23 -37.14 -13.31
C PHE A 703 -28.88 -38.32 -12.40
N GLU A 704 -27.70 -38.95 -12.55
CA GLU A 704 -27.35 -40.12 -11.72
C GLU A 704 -27.43 -39.77 -10.22
N SER A 705 -28.07 -40.61 -9.43
CA SER A 705 -28.25 -40.46 -7.99
C SER A 705 -29.01 -39.20 -7.56
N CYS A 706 -29.83 -38.62 -8.43
CA CYS A 706 -30.90 -37.67 -8.06
C CYS A 706 -32.05 -38.40 -7.34
N ARG A 707 -31.77 -39.02 -6.20
CA ARG A 707 -32.65 -39.99 -5.52
C ARG A 707 -34.05 -39.46 -5.20
N SER A 708 -34.19 -38.14 -4.97
CA SER A 708 -35.47 -37.53 -4.59
C SER A 708 -36.34 -37.10 -5.77
N ILE A 709 -35.85 -37.18 -7.01
CA ILE A 709 -36.57 -36.65 -8.16
C ILE A 709 -37.80 -37.51 -8.47
N THR A 710 -38.98 -36.89 -8.57
CA THR A 710 -40.24 -37.61 -8.81
C THR A 710 -40.69 -37.57 -10.27
N SER A 711 -40.30 -36.52 -11.01
CA SER A 711 -40.66 -36.30 -12.40
C SER A 711 -39.63 -35.46 -13.13
N LEU A 712 -39.45 -35.72 -14.43
CA LEU A 712 -38.56 -34.97 -15.33
C LEU A 712 -39.30 -34.60 -16.61
N ASN A 713 -39.30 -33.32 -16.98
CA ASN A 713 -39.84 -32.86 -18.25
C ASN A 713 -38.71 -32.71 -19.28
N LEU A 714 -38.54 -33.72 -20.14
CA LEU A 714 -37.45 -33.78 -21.12
C LEU A 714 -37.90 -33.48 -22.56
N LYS A 715 -39.05 -32.80 -22.77
CA LYS A 715 -39.65 -32.63 -24.12
C LYS A 715 -38.71 -32.00 -25.17
N ASN A 716 -37.77 -31.15 -24.74
CA ASN A 716 -36.83 -30.43 -25.61
C ASN A 716 -35.47 -31.13 -25.73
N PHE A 717 -35.30 -32.28 -25.06
CA PHE A 717 -34.08 -33.05 -25.19
C PHE A 717 -34.01 -33.75 -26.55
N THR A 718 -32.82 -33.92 -27.09
CA THR A 718 -32.55 -34.71 -28.29
C THR A 718 -31.26 -35.46 -28.08
N THR A 719 -31.23 -36.72 -28.52
CA THR A 719 -30.09 -37.62 -28.32
C THR A 719 -29.40 -37.99 -29.63
N LYS A 720 -29.73 -37.29 -30.72
CA LYS A 720 -29.24 -37.56 -32.09
C LYS A 720 -27.71 -37.64 -32.20
N LYS A 721 -26.98 -36.87 -31.39
CA LYS A 721 -25.51 -36.80 -31.40
C LYS A 721 -24.84 -37.64 -30.31
N LEU A 722 -25.61 -38.30 -29.44
CA LEU A 722 -25.06 -39.10 -28.36
C LEU A 722 -24.61 -40.46 -28.89
N THR A 723 -23.43 -40.89 -28.45
CA THR A 723 -22.92 -42.26 -28.62
C THR A 723 -23.09 -43.10 -27.35
N SER A 724 -23.25 -42.44 -26.20
CA SER A 724 -23.44 -43.07 -24.89
C SER A 724 -24.65 -42.47 -24.17
N MET A 725 -25.38 -43.32 -23.46
CA MET A 725 -26.46 -42.98 -22.52
C MET A 725 -26.15 -43.57 -21.14
N TRP A 726 -24.86 -43.65 -20.79
CA TRP A 726 -24.42 -44.32 -19.58
C TRP A 726 -25.00 -43.61 -18.36
N GLY A 727 -25.75 -44.37 -17.56
CA GLY A 727 -26.19 -43.98 -16.22
C GLY A 727 -27.06 -42.71 -16.16
N MET A 728 -27.64 -42.26 -17.28
CA MET A 728 -28.37 -40.97 -17.36
C MET A 728 -29.39 -40.77 -16.24
N PHE A 729 -30.09 -41.84 -15.83
CA PHE A 729 -31.08 -41.85 -14.75
C PHE A 729 -30.75 -42.84 -13.64
N LYS A 730 -29.53 -43.39 -13.62
CA LYS A 730 -29.13 -44.39 -12.63
C LYS A 730 -29.41 -43.87 -11.23
N ASN A 731 -30.03 -44.67 -10.38
CA ASN A 731 -30.29 -44.37 -8.98
C ASN A 731 -31.24 -43.17 -8.76
N CYS A 732 -32.12 -42.88 -9.72
CA CYS A 732 -33.28 -42.01 -9.55
C CYS A 732 -34.44 -42.76 -8.87
N GLU A 733 -34.24 -43.15 -7.61
CA GLU A 733 -35.08 -44.12 -6.89
C GLU A 733 -36.58 -43.75 -6.85
N LYS A 734 -36.92 -42.45 -6.77
CA LYS A 734 -38.30 -41.93 -6.71
C LYS A 734 -38.92 -41.55 -8.07
N LEU A 735 -38.18 -41.68 -9.17
CA LEU A 735 -38.69 -41.32 -10.49
C LEU A 735 -39.76 -42.32 -10.93
N ALA A 736 -41.03 -41.92 -10.91
CA ALA A 736 -42.15 -42.82 -11.15
C ALA A 736 -42.50 -42.97 -12.64
N SER A 737 -42.32 -41.91 -13.42
CA SER A 737 -42.63 -41.86 -14.85
C SER A 737 -41.63 -41.01 -15.61
N LEU A 738 -41.35 -41.38 -16.85
CA LEU A 738 -40.41 -40.66 -17.72
C LEU A 738 -40.88 -40.71 -19.17
N ASN A 739 -41.08 -39.54 -19.79
CA ASN A 739 -41.35 -39.43 -21.22
C ASN A 739 -40.06 -39.15 -22.00
N ILE A 740 -39.64 -40.12 -22.80
CA ILE A 740 -38.45 -40.08 -23.67
C ILE A 740 -38.81 -40.39 -25.13
N SER A 741 -40.05 -40.12 -25.54
CA SER A 741 -40.54 -40.38 -26.90
C SER A 741 -39.85 -39.58 -28.01
N ASN A 742 -39.08 -38.57 -27.60
CA ASN A 742 -38.21 -37.69 -28.39
C ASN A 742 -36.76 -38.23 -28.53
N PHE A 743 -36.38 -39.27 -27.78
CA PHE A 743 -35.03 -39.84 -27.85
C PHE A 743 -34.89 -40.69 -29.11
N THR A 744 -33.73 -40.58 -29.76
CA THR A 744 -33.30 -41.42 -30.89
C THR A 744 -31.98 -42.08 -30.54
N THR A 745 -31.84 -43.38 -30.81
CA THR A 745 -30.66 -44.16 -30.37
C THR A 745 -29.83 -44.71 -31.53
N ALA A 746 -30.06 -44.25 -32.76
CA ALA A 746 -29.39 -44.74 -33.96
C ALA A 746 -27.85 -44.68 -33.88
N ASN A 747 -27.28 -43.70 -33.17
CA ASN A 747 -25.82 -43.56 -32.99
C ASN A 747 -25.30 -44.10 -31.65
N VAL A 748 -26.19 -44.57 -30.78
CA VAL A 748 -25.84 -45.00 -29.41
C VAL A 748 -25.23 -46.39 -29.45
N THR A 749 -24.05 -46.52 -28.85
CA THR A 749 -23.33 -47.79 -28.68
C THR A 749 -23.43 -48.32 -27.25
N SER A 750 -23.64 -47.45 -26.25
CA SER A 750 -23.76 -47.84 -24.84
C SER A 750 -25.03 -47.30 -24.17
N MET A 751 -25.79 -48.19 -23.55
CA MET A 751 -26.92 -47.92 -22.65
C MET A 751 -26.66 -48.49 -21.24
N GLN A 752 -25.37 -48.70 -20.91
CA GLN A 752 -24.95 -49.24 -19.63
C GLN A 752 -25.61 -48.47 -18.48
N GLU A 753 -26.19 -49.21 -17.53
CA GLU A 753 -26.82 -48.69 -16.31
C GLU A 753 -27.85 -47.56 -16.49
N MET A 754 -28.37 -47.30 -17.71
CA MET A 754 -29.17 -46.10 -18.01
C MET A 754 -30.31 -45.85 -17.01
N PHE A 755 -30.98 -46.93 -16.56
CA PHE A 755 -32.06 -46.89 -15.59
C PHE A 755 -31.75 -47.65 -14.30
N ALA A 756 -30.54 -48.16 -14.09
CA ALA A 756 -30.20 -49.01 -12.94
C ALA A 756 -30.64 -48.34 -11.62
N TYR A 757 -31.27 -49.09 -10.71
CA TYR A 757 -31.81 -48.62 -9.43
C TYR A 757 -32.94 -47.57 -9.54
N CYS A 758 -33.62 -47.44 -10.68
CA CYS A 758 -34.87 -46.70 -10.79
C CYS A 758 -36.05 -47.51 -10.20
N ASN A 759 -36.03 -47.71 -8.89
CA ASN A 759 -36.94 -48.63 -8.19
C ASN A 759 -38.43 -48.29 -8.40
N SER A 760 -38.76 -47.00 -8.53
CA SER A 760 -40.13 -46.52 -8.70
C SER A 760 -40.59 -46.43 -10.15
N LEU A 761 -39.69 -46.57 -11.13
CA LEU A 761 -40.00 -46.33 -12.54
C LEU A 761 -40.94 -47.42 -13.07
N GLY A 762 -42.16 -47.03 -13.43
CA GLY A 762 -43.19 -47.91 -13.94
C GLY A 762 -43.09 -48.13 -15.45
N THR A 763 -44.16 -47.83 -16.17
CA THR A 763 -44.21 -47.99 -17.62
C THR A 763 -43.29 -47.00 -18.33
N ILE A 764 -42.42 -47.50 -19.22
CA ILE A 764 -41.58 -46.68 -20.10
C ILE A 764 -41.65 -47.20 -21.53
N ASP A 765 -41.86 -46.30 -22.49
CA ASP A 765 -41.89 -46.64 -23.92
C ASP A 765 -40.49 -46.55 -24.53
N LEU A 766 -39.94 -47.71 -24.89
CA LEU A 766 -38.66 -47.85 -25.58
C LEU A 766 -38.83 -48.34 -27.03
N SER A 767 -40.06 -48.32 -27.57
CA SER A 767 -40.37 -48.89 -28.90
C SER A 767 -39.62 -48.20 -30.06
N LYS A 768 -39.22 -46.93 -29.88
CA LYS A 768 -38.44 -46.16 -30.86
C LYS A 768 -36.93 -46.33 -30.74
N PHE A 769 -36.45 -47.09 -29.75
CA PHE A 769 -35.02 -47.32 -29.59
C PHE A 769 -34.54 -48.25 -30.71
N ASP A 770 -33.71 -47.70 -31.59
CA ASP A 770 -32.90 -48.48 -32.52
C ASP A 770 -31.66 -49.01 -31.78
N THR A 771 -31.59 -50.32 -31.60
CA THR A 771 -30.49 -51.00 -30.88
C THR A 771 -29.46 -51.62 -31.83
N THR A 772 -29.52 -51.32 -33.14
CA THR A 772 -28.63 -51.91 -34.15
C THR A 772 -27.15 -51.65 -33.86
N ASN A 773 -26.82 -50.47 -33.33
CA ASN A 773 -25.46 -50.08 -32.99
C ASN A 773 -25.10 -50.28 -31.51
N VAL A 774 -26.06 -50.68 -30.67
CA VAL A 774 -25.83 -50.83 -29.23
C VAL A 774 -25.01 -52.11 -28.98
N THR A 775 -23.84 -51.95 -28.37
CA THR A 775 -22.94 -53.05 -28.03
C THR A 775 -22.87 -53.31 -26.53
N ASN A 776 -23.32 -52.36 -25.68
CA ASN A 776 -23.30 -52.47 -24.22
C ASN A 776 -24.64 -52.05 -23.59
N MET A 777 -25.30 -52.98 -22.90
CA MET A 777 -26.53 -52.78 -22.09
C MET A 777 -26.34 -53.31 -20.67
N ASN A 778 -25.10 -53.39 -20.19
CA ASN A 778 -24.76 -53.95 -18.89
C ASN A 778 -25.59 -53.25 -17.81
N SER A 779 -26.25 -54.05 -16.96
CA SER A 779 -27.02 -53.53 -15.83
C SER A 779 -28.11 -52.49 -16.16
N MET A 780 -28.56 -52.36 -17.42
CA MET A 780 -29.47 -51.29 -17.86
C MET A 780 -30.74 -51.16 -17.00
N PHE A 781 -31.34 -52.28 -16.58
CA PHE A 781 -32.54 -52.34 -15.73
C PHE A 781 -32.28 -52.96 -14.36
N TYR A 782 -31.02 -52.99 -13.91
CA TYR A 782 -30.64 -53.58 -12.63
C TYR A 782 -31.46 -52.97 -11.48
N ASN A 783 -32.11 -53.78 -10.64
CA ASN A 783 -33.01 -53.34 -9.56
C ASN A 783 -34.19 -52.43 -9.95
N CYS A 784 -34.62 -52.40 -11.22
CA CYS A 784 -35.85 -51.67 -11.58
C CYS A 784 -37.10 -52.52 -11.29
N TYR A 785 -37.55 -52.55 -10.03
CA TYR A 785 -38.59 -53.47 -9.58
C TYR A 785 -39.94 -53.29 -10.29
N LYS A 786 -40.33 -52.04 -10.58
CA LYS A 786 -41.65 -51.68 -11.15
C LYS A 786 -41.70 -51.61 -12.67
N ILE A 787 -40.57 -51.79 -13.35
CA ILE A 787 -40.44 -51.46 -14.76
C ILE A 787 -41.41 -52.28 -15.63
N ASN A 788 -42.13 -51.59 -16.51
CA ASN A 788 -42.95 -52.21 -17.55
C ASN A 788 -42.54 -51.65 -18.91
N THR A 789 -41.89 -52.46 -19.75
CA THR A 789 -41.35 -51.97 -21.01
C THR A 789 -41.18 -53.06 -22.06
N LYS A 790 -40.92 -52.61 -23.29
CA LYS A 790 -40.65 -53.42 -24.47
C LYS A 790 -39.44 -52.85 -25.19
N LEU A 791 -38.42 -53.69 -25.43
CA LEU A 791 -37.17 -53.30 -26.08
C LEU A 791 -36.87 -54.25 -27.23
N ALA A 792 -36.54 -53.71 -28.41
CA ALA A 792 -36.09 -54.51 -29.54
C ALA A 792 -34.57 -54.75 -29.46
N ILE A 793 -34.11 -55.98 -29.64
CA ILE A 793 -32.69 -56.35 -29.71
C ILE A 793 -32.33 -56.63 -31.17
N LYS A 794 -31.55 -55.73 -31.79
CA LYS A 794 -31.19 -55.79 -33.22
C LYS A 794 -29.71 -56.06 -33.50
N ASN A 795 -28.83 -55.86 -32.51
CA ASN A 795 -27.41 -56.17 -32.64
C ASN A 795 -27.11 -57.58 -32.12
N ASN A 796 -26.63 -58.49 -32.97
CA ASN A 796 -26.27 -59.86 -32.58
C ASN A 796 -24.85 -59.99 -32.01
N SER A 797 -24.07 -58.90 -32.01
CA SER A 797 -22.66 -58.89 -31.59
C SER A 797 -22.47 -58.48 -30.11
N ILE A 798 -23.54 -58.42 -29.31
CA ILE A 798 -23.47 -58.07 -27.89
C ILE A 798 -22.90 -59.27 -27.11
N SER A 799 -21.74 -59.09 -26.47
CA SER A 799 -21.09 -60.13 -25.65
C SER A 799 -21.82 -60.37 -24.32
N SER A 800 -21.61 -61.54 -23.70
CA SER A 800 -22.22 -61.87 -22.40
C SER A 800 -21.87 -60.91 -21.28
N TYR A 801 -20.66 -60.35 -21.30
CA TYR A 801 -20.24 -59.30 -20.38
C TYR A 801 -21.12 -58.04 -20.53
N ASN A 802 -21.40 -57.66 -21.77
CA ASN A 802 -22.10 -56.44 -22.14
C ASN A 802 -23.62 -56.46 -21.93
N TYR A 803 -24.21 -57.61 -21.61
CA TYR A 803 -25.59 -57.68 -21.11
C TYR A 803 -25.68 -58.33 -19.72
N SER A 804 -24.53 -58.55 -19.07
CA SER A 804 -24.54 -59.10 -17.72
C SER A 804 -25.29 -58.19 -16.75
N SER A 805 -26.01 -58.81 -15.82
CA SER A 805 -26.83 -58.14 -14.82
C SER A 805 -27.93 -57.23 -15.35
N MET A 806 -28.19 -57.18 -16.67
CA MET A 806 -29.19 -56.29 -17.28
C MET A 806 -30.56 -56.42 -16.63
N PHE A 807 -30.97 -57.64 -16.27
CA PHE A 807 -32.25 -57.95 -15.63
C PHE A 807 -32.15 -58.39 -14.17
N SER A 808 -30.98 -58.24 -13.55
CA SER A 808 -30.81 -58.63 -12.15
C SER A 808 -31.75 -57.82 -11.26
N SER A 809 -32.69 -58.53 -10.65
CA SER A 809 -33.80 -57.98 -9.88
C SER A 809 -34.70 -56.95 -10.59
N ALA A 810 -34.80 -57.00 -11.93
CA ALA A 810 -35.72 -56.16 -12.71
C ALA A 810 -37.15 -56.75 -12.77
N ALA A 811 -38.17 -55.91 -12.90
CA ALA A 811 -39.57 -56.32 -13.13
C ALA A 811 -40.08 -57.42 -12.18
N ARG A 812 -39.90 -57.19 -10.88
CA ARG A 812 -40.29 -58.14 -9.81
C ARG A 812 -41.65 -57.84 -9.19
N GLU A 813 -42.15 -56.60 -9.34
CA GLU A 813 -43.46 -56.23 -8.80
C GLU A 813 -44.61 -56.78 -9.66
N THR A 814 -45.76 -56.99 -9.03
CA THR A 814 -46.96 -57.49 -9.70
C THR A 814 -47.39 -56.53 -10.83
N GLY A 815 -47.52 -57.06 -12.04
CA GLY A 815 -47.88 -56.28 -13.23
C GLY A 815 -46.70 -55.67 -13.99
N SER A 816 -45.48 -55.74 -13.45
CA SER A 816 -44.25 -55.34 -14.13
C SER A 816 -43.79 -56.43 -15.09
N LYS A 817 -43.18 -56.02 -16.22
CA LYS A 817 -42.74 -56.93 -17.27
C LYS A 817 -41.71 -56.28 -18.19
N ILE A 818 -40.69 -57.02 -18.60
CA ILE A 818 -39.82 -56.62 -19.73
C ILE A 818 -40.03 -57.60 -20.87
N VAL A 819 -40.40 -57.08 -22.05
CA VAL A 819 -40.55 -57.85 -23.29
C VAL A 819 -39.39 -57.54 -24.24
N LEU A 820 -38.67 -58.57 -24.68
CA LEU A 820 -37.58 -58.42 -25.64
C LEU A 820 -38.01 -58.87 -27.03
N ASP A 821 -38.29 -57.90 -27.91
CA ASP A 821 -38.47 -58.17 -29.34
C ASP A 821 -37.13 -58.43 -30.02
N TYR A 822 -37.14 -59.15 -31.13
CA TYR A 822 -35.92 -59.62 -31.78
C TYR A 822 -36.09 -59.68 -33.30
N ILE A 823 -34.97 -59.66 -34.02
CA ILE A 823 -34.89 -60.03 -35.45
C ILE A 823 -34.37 -61.46 -35.55
N SER A 824 -34.47 -62.09 -36.72
CA SER A 824 -34.06 -63.50 -36.91
C SER A 824 -32.65 -63.79 -36.41
N THR A 825 -31.69 -62.87 -36.62
CA THR A 825 -30.29 -63.01 -36.23
C THR A 825 -30.01 -62.80 -34.73
N THR A 826 -30.96 -62.25 -33.96
CA THR A 826 -30.80 -61.98 -32.52
C THR A 826 -31.62 -62.91 -31.61
N SER A 827 -32.37 -63.87 -32.18
CA SER A 827 -33.22 -64.80 -31.42
C SER A 827 -32.46 -65.53 -30.30
N ASP A 828 -31.33 -66.16 -30.61
CA ASP A 828 -30.54 -66.93 -29.63
C ASP A 828 -29.89 -66.03 -28.58
N LEU A 829 -29.52 -64.80 -28.96
CA LEU A 829 -28.97 -63.81 -28.05
C LEU A 829 -30.02 -63.38 -27.03
N VAL A 830 -31.27 -63.16 -27.47
CA VAL A 830 -32.38 -62.82 -26.56
C VAL A 830 -32.66 -63.94 -25.57
N ASP A 831 -32.60 -65.21 -25.98
CA ASP A 831 -32.76 -66.34 -25.05
C ASP A 831 -31.64 -66.36 -23.99
N LYS A 832 -30.39 -66.13 -24.40
CA LYS A 832 -29.24 -66.01 -23.49
C LYS A 832 -29.38 -64.81 -22.55
N MET A 833 -29.85 -63.67 -23.03
CA MET A 833 -30.11 -62.48 -22.22
C MET A 833 -31.17 -62.75 -21.16
N ILE A 834 -32.30 -63.37 -21.53
CA ILE A 834 -33.38 -63.73 -20.60
C ILE A 834 -32.88 -64.72 -19.54
N ALA A 835 -32.03 -65.68 -19.90
CA ALA A 835 -31.45 -66.64 -18.96
C ALA A 835 -30.57 -65.99 -17.87
N THR A 836 -30.14 -64.73 -18.03
CA THR A 836 -29.43 -63.97 -16.99
C THR A 836 -30.35 -63.35 -15.93
N ALA A 837 -31.68 -63.40 -16.14
CA ALA A 837 -32.64 -62.83 -15.22
C ALA A 837 -32.72 -63.62 -13.90
N TYR A 838 -33.01 -62.93 -12.81
CA TYR A 838 -33.33 -63.59 -11.54
C TYR A 838 -34.64 -64.37 -11.67
N SER A 839 -34.79 -65.47 -10.93
CA SER A 839 -35.99 -66.33 -10.98
C SER A 839 -37.30 -65.60 -10.63
N SER A 840 -37.22 -64.44 -9.99
CA SER A 840 -38.38 -63.60 -9.63
C SER A 840 -38.62 -62.44 -10.61
N SER A 841 -37.81 -62.29 -11.65
CA SER A 841 -37.94 -61.26 -12.67
C SER A 841 -38.91 -61.71 -13.78
N ASN A 842 -39.88 -60.88 -14.15
CA ASN A 842 -40.82 -61.15 -15.25
C ASN A 842 -40.27 -60.66 -16.59
N ILE A 843 -39.38 -61.45 -17.20
CA ILE A 843 -38.74 -61.17 -18.49
C ILE A 843 -39.21 -62.21 -19.51
N SER A 844 -39.67 -61.78 -20.68
CA SER A 844 -40.13 -62.70 -21.72
C SER A 844 -39.65 -62.31 -23.12
N LYS A 845 -39.47 -63.32 -23.95
CA LYS A 845 -39.25 -63.14 -25.38
C LYS A 845 -40.52 -62.60 -26.06
N GLY A 846 -40.35 -61.63 -26.94
CA GLY A 846 -41.42 -60.88 -27.61
C GLY A 846 -41.70 -61.36 -29.03
N SER A 847 -42.04 -60.43 -29.91
CA SER A 847 -42.36 -60.68 -31.32
C SER A 847 -41.11 -60.67 -32.20
N LEU A 848 -41.14 -61.46 -33.28
CA LEU A 848 -40.19 -61.35 -34.38
C LEU A 848 -40.49 -60.08 -35.18
N LEU A 849 -39.50 -59.20 -35.28
CA LEU A 849 -39.54 -57.98 -36.09
C LEU A 849 -39.00 -58.25 -37.49
N ALA A 850 -39.47 -57.47 -38.46
CA ALA A 850 -38.83 -57.41 -39.77
C ALA A 850 -37.38 -56.91 -39.59
N SER A 851 -36.45 -57.61 -40.24
CA SER A 851 -35.01 -57.32 -40.23
C SER A 851 -34.68 -55.92 -40.72
#